data_AF-A0A958CYA8-F1
#
_entry.id   AF-A0A958CYA8-F1
#
_cell.length_a   1.000
_cell.length_b   1.000
_cell.length_c   1.000
_cell.angle_alpha   90.00
_cell.angle_beta   90.00
_cell.angle_gamma   90.00
#
_symmetry.space_group_name_H-M   'P 1'
#
loop_
_entity.id
_entity.type
_entity.pdbx_description
1 polymer ?
#
loop_
_entity_poly.entity_id
_entity_poly.type
_entity_poly.pdbx_seq_one_letter_code
_entity_poly.pdbx_strand_id
1 'polypeptide(L)'
;LVSTSFREGSASYDQVVGWAWPVRQIITFLLPDFFGNPSHHGWFDPYIGAWRAAGPNAAGQPVRDVFWGVKNYVEGGNYLGVMTLALAGVAVIYAAAQLVLRRKETKQTGKQGSNETADVAPVPSRQSPVPTPQLWILAALALVSLLFAFGTPLYAVLFYGVPGYKQLHSAFRWVFPYTLAMAALAGFGMQIVITRLRSGSAAGRGRRVVRVFGWLLLLAGGATLVVALLSLSVPAPFFSLGQRIVDSSDLARTVFANGRDFWSYEWRHVLHLGLLATLTGGWLLLAARDVRNGPRTTRRIPWTIVLPAAAAAILMLDLFLVLGNFNPASDPDLLEVTPPSVAFLQADPSLFRITTFEGEGTSKTLNANTPWMAGLQDVRGYDSIIPRQYVQYMQAIEPQGQLLYNRISPFYDPASLDDPLTDLLGVKYVVSELPLDVAGWQLVYDDEVKIYQNADVFPRAFIVGEAQLADQSAVLDRTRAVDLRETVVLETTAEAVRGEDAPATGSGFPRAALEYAGQLPVSELPPAASPQLRDAEISRYGMRDVYVDVNVSDRGWLVLADAWFPGWKAYIRPFGVTGEGVDAEGNPLETELPVFRADGNFRAVYLPEAGQWTVRFVYSPRSLQVGIYVSFLALISLILLGGWWAWGKFYRDVDDEDAAVRTVAKNTSVQMFLSLLNRAIDFVFAMLRLRVLGPTGEGSYAFVIAIYGFFEVVVRFGLGTLLTRDVAQEKDQAGRYLSNVLMLRLLLWVVSIPILMVVMGIYARGGNLSPAEAQALVLFQVSLFFATLSDSFSAVFMAYEKMEYPAGVSSAIATGKVALGALVLLPPFSLGFVGLAAVSLIMNIIQAAWLWIVMRRTIPVHMTRPDWALQRTMTIQSYPLMLNHLLASIFWRIDMWLLKPLAGAAAVGIYSAGVKYLDGFNVIPSYFTLAIFPLMSRYARDSHESLIRAYHLAIRLLVMIALPIAVLVTLLSTLLIRILGGSAFLPDSAIALTILIWSIPIGFINSVTQYVLIAVGQQRFLTGAFVIGVVFNIGANLLLIPRFGYAGAAVVTVLSEVSLLIPFYIAVRRHVARLPWFDLVWRQVVAAAGMGLTAALLHKMELVAAGTSMIVYIGLLLAFGTFKDPDIQRVMRVVPFIGKSRRPVATGE
;
A
#
# COMPACT_ATOMS: atom_id res chain seq x y z
N LEU A 1 2.98 18.35 10.73
CA LEU A 1 4.03 17.41 10.27
C LEU A 1 5.20 18.13 9.63
N VAL A 2 4.96 19.07 8.72
CA VAL A 2 6.03 19.91 8.14
C VAL A 2 6.17 21.28 8.83
N SER A 3 5.36 21.57 9.87
CA SER A 3 5.40 22.82 10.64
C SER A 3 6.64 22.95 11.55
N THR A 4 7.37 21.86 11.74
CA THR A 4 8.57 21.78 12.57
C THR A 4 9.83 21.59 11.72
N SER A 5 9.74 21.70 10.39
CA SER A 5 10.93 21.67 9.52
C SER A 5 11.66 23.01 9.57
N PHE A 6 13.00 22.96 9.50
CA PHE A 6 13.82 24.17 9.36
C PHE A 6 13.52 24.94 8.07
N ARG A 7 13.02 24.25 7.03
CA ARG A 7 12.74 24.86 5.73
C ARG A 7 11.60 25.86 5.75
N GLU A 8 10.68 25.70 6.68
CA GLU A 8 9.54 26.60 6.77
C GLU A 8 9.99 28.02 7.12
N GLY A 9 9.75 28.95 6.19
CA GLY A 9 10.17 30.35 6.33
C GLY A 9 11.63 30.61 5.98
N SER A 10 12.40 29.60 5.56
CA SER A 10 13.84 29.74 5.27
C SER A 10 14.17 30.34 3.91
N ALA A 11 13.22 30.38 2.97
CA ALA A 11 13.39 30.94 1.65
C ALA A 11 12.23 31.86 1.27
N SER A 12 12.53 33.00 0.66
CA SER A 12 11.54 33.91 0.08
C SER A 12 11.00 33.37 -1.25
N TYR A 13 9.86 33.90 -1.69
CA TYR A 13 9.30 33.57 -3.01
C TYR A 13 10.30 33.86 -4.13
N ASP A 14 10.98 35.00 -4.09
CA ASP A 14 11.95 35.42 -5.11
C ASP A 14 13.17 34.49 -5.15
N GLN A 15 13.63 33.99 -3.99
CA GLN A 15 14.69 32.99 -3.93
C GLN A 15 14.25 31.67 -4.59
N VAL A 16 13.04 31.18 -4.27
CA VAL A 16 12.52 29.93 -4.84
C VAL A 16 12.30 30.03 -6.35
N VAL A 17 11.78 31.15 -6.83
CA VAL A 17 11.65 31.42 -8.28
C VAL A 17 13.02 31.59 -8.94
N GLY A 18 13.98 32.22 -8.27
CA GLY A 18 15.37 32.33 -8.74
C GLY A 18 16.05 30.96 -8.92
N TRP A 19 15.60 29.93 -8.19
CA TRP A 19 16.06 28.55 -8.35
C TRP A 19 15.25 27.72 -9.36
N ALA A 20 14.30 28.32 -10.10
CA ALA A 20 13.61 27.64 -11.18
C ALA A 20 14.52 27.44 -12.42
N TRP A 21 13.99 26.82 -13.47
CA TRP A 21 14.73 26.76 -14.74
C TRP A 21 14.88 28.14 -15.37
N PRO A 22 16.10 28.53 -15.77
CA PRO A 22 16.30 29.74 -16.56
C PRO A 22 15.75 29.55 -17.97
N VAL A 23 15.33 30.63 -18.64
CA VAL A 23 14.75 30.58 -20.02
C VAL A 23 15.67 29.85 -21.01
N ARG A 24 16.99 29.96 -20.86
CA ARG A 24 17.98 29.23 -21.69
C ARG A 24 17.83 27.70 -21.63
N GLN A 25 17.19 27.14 -20.59
CA GLN A 25 16.92 25.71 -20.46
C GLN A 25 15.93 25.19 -21.51
N ILE A 26 15.21 26.05 -22.24
CA ILE A 26 14.32 25.63 -23.32
C ILE A 26 15.07 24.85 -24.40
N ILE A 27 16.36 25.16 -24.64
CA ILE A 27 17.15 24.47 -25.68
C ILE A 27 17.33 22.97 -25.38
N THR A 28 17.34 22.57 -24.11
CA THR A 28 17.60 21.18 -23.72
C THR A 28 16.45 20.23 -24.02
N PHE A 29 15.27 20.76 -24.36
CA PHE A 29 14.14 19.96 -24.88
C PHE A 29 14.44 19.36 -26.25
N LEU A 30 15.40 19.92 -26.98
CA LEU A 30 15.84 19.46 -28.30
C LEU A 30 17.30 19.01 -28.30
N LEU A 31 18.17 19.70 -27.55
CA LEU A 31 19.60 19.43 -27.42
C LEU A 31 19.95 19.22 -25.93
N PRO A 32 19.72 18.01 -25.37
CA PRO A 32 19.83 17.74 -23.93
C PRO A 32 21.18 18.12 -23.32
N ASP A 33 22.27 17.87 -24.05
CA ASP A 33 23.65 18.08 -23.58
C ASP A 33 24.24 19.44 -24.00
N PHE A 34 23.43 20.41 -24.43
CA PHE A 34 23.90 21.73 -24.86
C PHE A 34 24.75 22.45 -23.79
N PHE A 35 24.39 22.27 -22.52
CA PHE A 35 25.15 22.79 -21.38
C PHE A 35 26.23 21.83 -20.87
N GLY A 36 26.64 20.89 -21.71
CA GLY A 36 27.58 19.83 -21.36
C GLY A 36 26.97 18.70 -20.53
N ASN A 37 27.77 17.67 -20.29
CA ASN A 37 27.41 16.51 -19.47
C ASN A 37 28.57 16.16 -18.53
N PRO A 38 28.34 15.99 -17.22
CA PRO A 38 29.41 15.74 -16.27
C PRO A 38 30.06 14.34 -16.42
N SER A 39 29.45 13.41 -17.17
CA SER A 39 30.08 12.13 -17.52
C SER A 39 30.97 12.19 -18.76
N HIS A 40 30.98 13.33 -19.48
CA HIS A 40 31.80 13.51 -20.66
C HIS A 40 33.14 14.14 -20.28
N HIS A 41 34.20 13.33 -20.26
CA HIS A 41 35.59 13.74 -20.02
C HIS A 41 36.35 14.06 -21.33
N GLY A 42 35.65 14.08 -22.46
CA GLY A 42 36.17 14.32 -23.79
C GLY A 42 35.09 14.19 -24.86
N TRP A 43 35.43 14.52 -26.11
CA TRP A 43 34.51 14.48 -27.25
C TRP A 43 35.20 14.10 -28.56
N PHE A 44 34.42 13.65 -29.53
CA PHE A 44 34.91 13.40 -30.88
C PHE A 44 34.99 14.72 -31.66
N ASP A 45 36.19 15.10 -32.12
CA ASP A 45 36.37 16.26 -33.00
C ASP A 45 36.26 15.82 -34.46
N PRO A 46 35.18 16.20 -35.17
CA PRO A 46 34.92 15.72 -36.53
C PRO A 46 35.85 16.34 -37.57
N TYR A 47 36.59 17.40 -37.23
CA TYR A 47 37.51 18.08 -38.14
C TYR A 47 38.89 17.41 -38.23
N ILE A 48 39.24 16.62 -37.21
CA ILE A 48 40.47 15.81 -37.18
C ILE A 48 40.20 14.32 -37.21
N GLY A 49 38.95 13.89 -36.99
CA GLY A 49 38.55 12.48 -37.00
C GLY A 49 39.04 11.69 -35.79
N ALA A 50 39.22 12.33 -34.64
CA ALA A 50 39.77 11.72 -33.43
C ALA A 50 39.04 12.19 -32.16
N TRP A 51 39.09 11.36 -31.12
CA TRP A 51 38.64 11.74 -29.78
C TRP A 51 39.65 12.70 -29.13
N ARG A 52 39.15 13.77 -28.54
CA ARG A 52 39.89 14.72 -27.72
C ARG A 52 39.44 14.61 -26.27
N ALA A 53 40.39 14.50 -25.35
CA ALA A 53 40.12 14.73 -23.94
C ALA A 53 39.74 16.21 -23.71
N ALA A 54 38.99 16.49 -22.65
CA ALA A 54 38.74 17.85 -22.23
C ALA A 54 40.09 18.56 -21.95
N GLY A 55 40.41 19.55 -22.79
CA GLY A 55 41.65 20.33 -22.69
C GLY A 55 41.55 21.43 -21.62
N PRO A 56 42.61 22.24 -21.46
CA PRO A 56 42.53 23.40 -20.58
C PRO A 56 41.45 24.38 -21.08
N ASN A 57 40.77 25.04 -20.14
CA ASN A 57 39.71 26.00 -20.44
C ASN A 57 40.26 27.31 -21.04
N ALA A 58 39.41 28.31 -21.27
CA ALA A 58 39.83 29.59 -21.84
C ALA A 58 40.90 30.33 -21.02
N ALA A 59 41.02 30.02 -19.72
CA ALA A 59 42.04 30.55 -18.81
C ALA A 59 43.28 29.65 -18.66
N GLY A 60 43.36 28.55 -19.41
CA GLY A 60 44.49 27.61 -19.33
C GLY A 60 44.39 26.59 -18.18
N GLN A 61 43.28 26.55 -17.45
CA GLN A 61 43.12 25.66 -16.29
C GLN A 61 42.64 24.27 -16.72
N PRO A 62 43.11 23.18 -16.07
CA PRO A 62 42.67 21.83 -16.41
C PRO A 62 41.19 21.63 -16.10
N VAL A 63 40.49 20.94 -17.01
CA VAL A 63 39.05 20.64 -16.89
C VAL A 63 38.87 19.13 -16.77
N ARG A 64 38.04 18.69 -15.82
CA ARG A 64 37.73 17.26 -15.63
C ARG A 64 36.53 16.81 -16.46
N ASP A 65 35.52 17.64 -16.64
CA ASP A 65 34.30 17.33 -17.38
C ASP A 65 33.79 18.55 -18.17
N VAL A 66 32.92 18.32 -19.15
CA VAL A 66 32.46 19.39 -20.05
C VAL A 66 31.17 20.09 -19.61
N PHE A 67 30.74 19.92 -18.37
CA PHE A 67 29.47 20.48 -17.88
C PHE A 67 29.61 21.95 -17.46
N TRP A 68 28.73 22.81 -17.98
CA TRP A 68 28.71 24.26 -17.73
C TRP A 68 27.31 24.82 -17.47
N GLY A 69 26.34 23.96 -17.13
CA GLY A 69 24.96 24.35 -16.84
C GLY A 69 24.81 25.05 -15.48
N VAL A 70 23.90 26.04 -15.42
CA VAL A 70 23.56 26.71 -14.14
C VAL A 70 22.75 25.83 -13.20
N LYS A 71 21.99 24.89 -13.76
CA LYS A 71 21.36 23.81 -13.01
C LYS A 71 22.15 22.54 -13.24
N ASN A 72 22.48 21.82 -12.17
CA ASN A 72 23.16 20.54 -12.29
C ASN A 72 22.44 19.65 -13.32
N TYR A 73 23.20 18.79 -14.00
CA TYR A 73 22.70 18.07 -15.17
C TYR A 73 21.39 17.31 -14.92
N VAL A 74 21.26 16.70 -13.73
CA VAL A 74 20.05 15.96 -13.33
C VAL A 74 18.85 16.88 -13.13
N GLU A 75 19.02 18.04 -12.49
CA GLU A 75 17.97 19.03 -12.29
C GLU A 75 17.56 19.75 -13.60
N GLY A 76 18.49 19.86 -14.56
CA GLY A 76 18.25 20.45 -15.88
C GLY A 76 17.64 19.48 -16.90
N GLY A 77 17.64 18.18 -16.63
CA GLY A 77 17.18 17.14 -17.55
C GLY A 77 15.69 17.24 -17.86
N ASN A 78 15.34 17.39 -19.14
CA ASN A 78 13.95 17.53 -19.59
C ASN A 78 13.66 16.91 -20.97
N TYR A 79 14.63 16.17 -21.51
CA TYR A 79 14.52 15.56 -22.82
C TYR A 79 13.71 14.26 -22.78
N LEU A 80 12.68 14.18 -23.63
CA LEU A 80 11.73 13.05 -23.68
C LEU A 80 11.84 12.23 -24.97
N GLY A 81 12.78 12.56 -25.85
CA GLY A 81 12.91 12.02 -27.20
C GLY A 81 11.98 12.70 -28.22
N VAL A 82 12.48 12.84 -29.44
CA VAL A 82 11.78 13.49 -30.56
C VAL A 82 10.48 12.78 -30.91
N MET A 83 10.48 11.44 -30.86
CA MET A 83 9.29 10.61 -31.11
C MET A 83 8.16 10.89 -30.11
N THR A 84 8.49 11.05 -28.82
CA THR A 84 7.51 11.35 -27.77
C THR A 84 6.87 12.71 -27.99
N LEU A 85 7.70 13.75 -28.20
CA LEU A 85 7.22 15.11 -28.48
C LEU A 85 6.32 15.13 -29.72
N ALA A 86 6.69 14.38 -30.76
CA ALA A 86 5.94 14.32 -32.00
C ALA A 86 4.56 13.67 -31.83
N LEU A 87 4.50 12.52 -31.16
CA LEU A 87 3.24 11.82 -30.92
C LEU A 87 2.32 12.61 -29.97
N ALA A 88 2.87 13.27 -28.96
CA ALA A 88 2.11 14.17 -28.08
C ALA A 88 1.52 15.34 -28.88
N GLY A 89 2.30 15.95 -29.78
CA GLY A 89 1.82 16.99 -30.70
C GLY A 89 0.68 16.50 -31.60
N VAL A 90 0.80 15.29 -32.16
CA VAL A 90 -0.29 14.66 -32.95
C VAL A 90 -1.56 14.53 -32.12
N ALA A 91 -1.48 14.11 -30.86
CA ALA A 91 -2.63 13.94 -29.98
C ALA A 91 -3.36 15.27 -29.70
N VAL A 92 -2.60 16.31 -29.32
CA VAL A 92 -3.15 17.63 -28.98
C VAL A 92 -3.77 18.30 -30.20
N ILE A 93 -3.09 18.30 -31.36
CA ILE A 93 -3.61 18.90 -32.59
C ILE A 93 -4.85 18.15 -33.09
N TYR A 94 -4.87 16.82 -32.97
CA TYR A 94 -6.05 16.02 -33.29
C TYR A 94 -7.25 16.39 -32.39
N ALA A 95 -7.03 16.56 -31.08
CA ALA A 95 -8.08 17.01 -30.15
C ALA A 95 -8.59 18.42 -30.46
N ALA A 96 -7.70 19.35 -30.79
CA ALA A 96 -8.05 20.71 -31.21
C ALA A 96 -8.92 20.71 -32.48
N ALA A 97 -8.54 19.91 -33.49
CA ALA A 97 -9.30 19.77 -34.72
C ALA A 97 -10.73 19.22 -34.48
N GLN A 98 -10.90 18.31 -33.50
CA GLN A 98 -12.21 17.77 -33.11
C GLN A 98 -13.10 18.81 -32.40
N LEU A 99 -12.52 19.66 -31.55
CA LEU A 99 -13.25 20.69 -30.81
C LEU A 99 -13.86 21.75 -31.76
N VAL A 100 -13.11 22.18 -32.76
CA VAL A 100 -13.58 23.14 -33.79
C VAL A 100 -14.78 22.58 -34.57
N LEU A 101 -14.83 21.27 -34.77
CA LEU A 101 -15.90 20.61 -35.51
C LEU A 101 -17.18 20.48 -34.72
N ARG A 102 -17.09 20.06 -33.46
CA ARG A 102 -18.25 20.06 -32.57
C ARG A 102 -18.90 21.43 -32.53
N ARG A 103 -18.11 22.52 -32.41
CA ARG A 103 -18.63 23.89 -32.46
C ARG A 103 -19.29 24.27 -33.80
N LYS A 104 -18.80 23.75 -34.94
CA LYS A 104 -19.41 23.97 -36.26
C LYS A 104 -20.70 23.18 -36.46
N GLU A 105 -20.73 21.92 -36.02
CA GLU A 105 -21.92 21.06 -36.06
C GLU A 105 -23.03 21.62 -35.15
N THR A 106 -22.70 22.04 -33.91
CA THR A 106 -23.67 22.68 -33.00
C THR A 106 -24.21 24.02 -33.55
N LYS A 107 -23.39 24.79 -34.29
CA LYS A 107 -23.84 26.02 -34.98
C LYS A 107 -24.72 25.75 -36.21
N GLN A 108 -24.53 24.62 -36.91
CA GLN A 108 -25.36 24.22 -38.04
C GLN A 108 -26.71 23.65 -37.57
N THR A 109 -26.72 22.82 -36.53
CA THR A 109 -27.98 22.33 -35.92
C THR A 109 -28.77 23.44 -35.25
N GLY A 110 -28.10 24.46 -34.66
CA GLY A 110 -28.75 25.64 -34.10
C GLY A 110 -29.36 26.61 -35.13
N LYS A 111 -29.00 26.49 -36.43
CA LYS A 111 -29.60 27.27 -37.53
C LYS A 111 -30.70 26.53 -38.29
N GLN A 112 -30.87 25.23 -38.06
CA GLN A 112 -31.91 24.40 -38.67
C GLN A 112 -33.09 24.08 -37.73
N GLY A 113 -33.02 24.49 -36.46
CA GLY A 113 -34.08 24.28 -35.47
C GLY A 113 -35.24 25.26 -35.54
N SER A 114 -35.85 25.47 -36.72
CA SER A 114 -37.12 26.20 -36.82
C SER A 114 -38.12 25.65 -37.85
N ASN A 115 -37.96 24.43 -38.37
CA ASN A 115 -39.01 23.76 -39.16
C ASN A 115 -39.03 22.24 -38.93
N GLU A 116 -40.10 21.82 -38.24
CA GLU A 116 -40.88 20.57 -38.30
C GLU A 116 -40.27 19.14 -38.38
N THR A 117 -40.97 18.27 -37.65
CA THR A 117 -41.03 16.79 -37.61
C THR A 117 -40.03 16.00 -36.74
N ALA A 118 -40.62 15.37 -35.73
CA ALA A 118 -40.07 14.29 -34.91
C ALA A 118 -39.93 12.98 -35.73
N ASP A 119 -39.19 12.01 -35.17
CA ASP A 119 -38.95 10.63 -35.65
C ASP A 119 -37.77 10.37 -36.61
N VAL A 120 -36.59 10.90 -36.28
CA VAL A 120 -35.34 10.21 -36.61
C VAL A 120 -34.49 10.10 -35.34
N ALA A 121 -34.33 8.88 -34.83
CA ALA A 121 -33.41 8.59 -33.75
C ALA A 121 -32.02 9.18 -34.07
N PRO A 122 -31.32 9.84 -33.13
CA PRO A 122 -30.01 10.41 -33.41
C PRO A 122 -29.10 9.27 -33.87
N VAL A 123 -28.64 9.34 -35.12
CA VAL A 123 -27.57 8.46 -35.61
C VAL A 123 -26.42 8.57 -34.60
N PRO A 124 -25.99 7.46 -33.97
CA PRO A 124 -24.96 7.53 -32.94
C PRO A 124 -23.72 8.17 -33.54
N SER A 125 -23.40 9.38 -33.09
CA SER A 125 -22.17 10.07 -33.51
C SER A 125 -21.02 9.09 -33.29
N ARG A 126 -20.31 8.71 -34.35
CA ARG A 126 -19.14 7.81 -34.27
C ARG A 126 -18.25 8.29 -33.13
N GLN A 127 -18.27 7.57 -32.01
CA GLN A 127 -17.49 7.94 -30.83
C GLN A 127 -16.03 8.06 -31.28
N SER A 128 -15.42 9.21 -31.01
CA SER A 128 -13.99 9.40 -31.25
C SER A 128 -13.26 8.27 -30.51
N PRO A 129 -12.32 7.55 -31.17
CA PRO A 129 -11.61 6.43 -30.56
C PRO A 129 -10.69 6.84 -29.41
N VAL A 130 -10.54 8.15 -29.18
CA VAL A 130 -9.74 8.73 -28.11
C VAL A 130 -10.61 9.70 -27.31
N PRO A 131 -10.60 9.60 -25.97
CA PRO A 131 -11.49 10.40 -25.15
C PRO A 131 -10.91 11.82 -25.01
N THR A 132 -11.54 12.78 -25.69
CA THR A 132 -11.08 14.16 -25.86
C THR A 132 -10.90 14.95 -24.55
N PRO A 133 -11.75 14.79 -23.51
CA PRO A 133 -11.57 15.52 -22.24
C PRO A 133 -10.24 15.20 -21.55
N GLN A 134 -9.82 13.94 -21.54
CA GLN A 134 -8.59 13.46 -20.91
C GLN A 134 -7.35 14.06 -21.59
N LEU A 135 -7.37 14.17 -22.92
CA LEU A 135 -6.30 14.82 -23.68
C LEU A 135 -6.11 16.29 -23.25
N TRP A 136 -7.20 17.02 -23.06
CA TRP A 136 -7.12 18.42 -22.64
C TRP A 136 -6.63 18.58 -21.21
N ILE A 137 -7.04 17.69 -20.31
CA ILE A 137 -6.53 17.67 -18.93
C ILE A 137 -5.02 17.45 -18.93
N LEU A 138 -4.53 16.47 -19.70
CA LEU A 138 -3.09 16.17 -19.78
C LEU A 138 -2.30 17.30 -20.46
N ALA A 139 -2.83 17.89 -21.54
CA ALA A 139 -2.19 19.02 -22.21
C ALA A 139 -2.12 20.26 -21.30
N ALA A 140 -3.19 20.56 -20.56
CA ALA A 140 -3.20 21.64 -19.58
C ALA A 140 -2.22 21.36 -18.44
N LEU A 141 -2.18 20.12 -17.93
CA LEU A 141 -1.21 19.72 -16.90
C LEU A 141 0.23 19.90 -17.40
N ALA A 142 0.56 19.47 -18.62
CA ALA A 142 1.89 19.65 -19.20
C ALA A 142 2.28 21.14 -19.28
N LEU A 143 1.38 22.00 -19.76
CA LEU A 143 1.62 23.43 -19.86
C LEU A 143 1.82 24.09 -18.49
N VAL A 144 0.89 23.85 -17.56
CA VAL A 144 0.95 24.39 -16.19
C VAL A 144 2.22 23.93 -15.48
N SER A 145 2.61 22.67 -15.67
CA SER A 145 3.84 22.11 -15.10
C SER A 145 5.09 22.82 -15.62
N LEU A 146 5.16 23.13 -16.92
CA LEU A 146 6.27 23.93 -17.46
C LEU A 146 6.28 25.35 -16.90
N LEU A 147 5.11 26.01 -16.83
CA LEU A 147 5.00 27.35 -16.25
C LEU A 147 5.51 27.38 -14.80
N PHE A 148 5.28 26.31 -14.03
CA PHE A 148 5.85 26.16 -12.70
C PHE A 148 7.35 25.84 -12.72
N ALA A 149 7.81 24.95 -13.60
CA ALA A 149 9.23 24.57 -13.69
C ALA A 149 10.15 25.74 -14.05
N PHE A 150 9.65 26.68 -14.86
CA PHE A 150 10.32 27.95 -15.21
C PHE A 150 10.07 29.09 -14.20
N GLY A 151 9.37 28.83 -13.08
CA GLY A 151 9.19 29.81 -12.02
C GLY A 151 8.37 31.03 -12.43
N THR A 152 7.43 30.89 -13.37
CA THR A 152 6.57 32.01 -13.79
C THR A 152 5.72 32.52 -12.60
N PRO A 153 5.14 33.75 -12.69
CA PRO A 153 4.28 34.29 -11.62
C PRO A 153 3.12 33.39 -11.19
N LEU A 154 2.71 32.43 -12.04
CA LEU A 154 1.72 31.42 -11.69
C LEU A 154 2.13 30.59 -10.46
N TYR A 155 3.44 30.38 -10.24
CA TYR A 155 3.96 29.62 -9.10
C TYR A 155 3.57 30.22 -7.74
N ALA A 156 3.24 31.52 -7.68
CA ALA A 156 2.71 32.17 -6.49
C ALA A 156 1.44 31.50 -5.96
N VAL A 157 0.61 30.93 -6.84
CA VAL A 157 -0.58 30.16 -6.43
C VAL A 157 -0.21 28.96 -5.58
N LEU A 158 0.88 28.26 -5.92
CA LEU A 158 1.36 27.14 -5.12
C LEU A 158 2.02 27.63 -3.83
N PHE A 159 2.91 28.62 -3.94
CA PHE A 159 3.70 29.12 -2.82
C PHE A 159 2.83 29.73 -1.71
N TYR A 160 1.84 30.55 -2.06
CA TYR A 160 0.96 31.21 -1.09
C TYR A 160 -0.37 30.47 -0.87
N GLY A 161 -0.89 29.77 -1.89
CA GLY A 161 -2.23 29.18 -1.85
C GLY A 161 -2.29 27.73 -1.36
N VAL A 162 -1.17 26.99 -1.35
CA VAL A 162 -1.13 25.59 -0.91
C VAL A 162 -0.39 25.46 0.43
N PRO A 163 -1.09 25.10 1.53
CA PRO A 163 -0.47 24.95 2.84
C PRO A 163 0.72 23.98 2.83
N GLY A 164 1.85 24.39 3.44
CA GLY A 164 3.08 23.60 3.50
C GLY A 164 3.91 23.59 2.21
N TYR A 165 3.39 24.10 1.08
CA TYR A 165 4.09 24.06 -0.20
C TYR A 165 5.28 25.02 -0.26
N LYS A 166 5.23 26.15 0.47
CA LYS A 166 6.33 27.12 0.60
C LYS A 166 7.68 26.52 1.06
N GLN A 167 7.67 25.29 1.60
CA GLN A 167 8.85 24.56 2.05
C GLN A 167 9.54 23.76 0.92
N LEU A 168 8.93 23.73 -0.27
CA LEU A 168 9.45 23.07 -1.46
C LEU A 168 10.27 24.08 -2.27
N HIS A 169 11.59 24.06 -2.06
CA HIS A 169 12.54 24.95 -2.73
C HIS A 169 12.94 24.47 -4.14
N SER A 170 12.01 23.88 -4.90
CA SER A 170 12.37 23.14 -6.12
C SER A 170 11.32 23.25 -7.22
N ALA A 171 11.06 24.47 -7.69
CA ALA A 171 10.09 24.75 -8.75
C ALA A 171 10.32 23.88 -10.01
N PHE A 172 11.58 23.66 -10.40
CA PHE A 172 11.97 22.81 -11.53
C PHE A 172 11.44 21.36 -11.47
N ARG A 173 11.13 20.81 -10.27
CA ARG A 173 10.59 19.45 -10.11
C ARG A 173 9.19 19.26 -10.72
N TRP A 174 8.52 20.33 -11.13
CA TRP A 174 7.33 20.21 -11.97
C TRP A 174 7.59 19.58 -13.35
N VAL A 175 8.87 19.36 -13.72
CA VAL A 175 9.24 18.47 -14.81
C VAL A 175 8.60 17.07 -14.68
N PHE A 176 8.41 16.53 -13.47
CA PHE A 176 7.83 15.19 -13.29
C PHE A 176 6.38 15.09 -13.80
N PRO A 177 5.42 15.91 -13.33
CA PRO A 177 4.08 15.96 -13.93
C PRO A 177 4.09 16.25 -15.44
N TYR A 178 5.02 17.09 -15.92
CA TYR A 178 5.19 17.34 -17.35
C TYR A 178 5.58 16.05 -18.12
N THR A 179 6.58 15.31 -17.64
CA THR A 179 7.02 14.05 -18.28
C THR A 179 5.91 13.02 -18.34
N LEU A 180 5.14 12.85 -17.26
CA LEU A 180 4.00 11.95 -17.20
C LEU A 180 2.91 12.35 -18.20
N ALA A 181 2.56 13.63 -18.23
CA ALA A 181 1.57 14.16 -19.14
C ALA A 181 1.98 13.96 -20.62
N MET A 182 3.24 14.25 -20.96
CA MET A 182 3.77 14.08 -22.30
C MET A 182 3.83 12.61 -22.73
N ALA A 183 4.24 11.70 -21.85
CA ALA A 183 4.23 10.27 -22.13
C ALA A 183 2.80 9.74 -22.38
N ALA A 184 1.83 10.17 -21.57
CA ALA A 184 0.43 9.80 -21.75
C ALA A 184 -0.14 10.36 -23.07
N LEU A 185 0.15 11.63 -23.39
CA LEU A 185 -0.22 12.25 -24.66
C LEU A 185 0.40 11.52 -25.86
N ALA A 186 1.66 11.12 -25.77
CA ALA A 186 2.33 10.31 -26.80
C ALA A 186 1.65 8.95 -26.98
N GLY A 187 1.25 8.29 -25.89
CA GLY A 187 0.45 7.06 -25.93
C GLY A 187 -0.89 7.24 -26.66
N PHE A 188 -1.59 8.34 -26.41
CA PHE A 188 -2.81 8.68 -27.16
C PHE A 188 -2.52 9.00 -28.63
N GLY A 189 -1.43 9.71 -28.93
CA GLY A 189 -0.95 9.94 -30.29
C GLY A 189 -0.72 8.63 -31.05
N MET A 190 -0.11 7.66 -30.37
CA MET A 190 0.10 6.32 -30.90
C MET A 190 -1.23 5.58 -31.13
N GLN A 191 -2.19 5.71 -30.22
CA GLN A 191 -3.52 5.12 -30.36
C GLN A 191 -4.28 5.70 -31.56
N ILE A 192 -4.13 6.99 -31.87
CA ILE A 192 -4.69 7.64 -33.07
C ILE A 192 -4.12 6.98 -34.33
N VAL A 193 -2.79 6.77 -34.36
CA VAL A 193 -2.10 6.10 -35.48
C VAL A 193 -2.60 4.65 -35.64
N ILE A 194 -2.66 3.87 -34.56
CA ILE A 194 -3.11 2.47 -34.60
C ILE A 194 -4.57 2.35 -35.03
N THR A 195 -5.45 3.18 -34.46
CA THR A 195 -6.89 3.12 -34.78
C THR A 195 -7.13 3.46 -36.24
N ARG A 196 -6.36 4.40 -36.78
CA ARG A 196 -6.40 4.72 -38.20
C ARG A 196 -5.98 3.54 -39.07
N LEU A 197 -4.87 2.86 -38.74
CA LEU A 197 -4.40 1.68 -39.47
C LEU A 197 -5.45 0.55 -39.48
N ARG A 198 -6.21 0.39 -38.38
CA ARG A 198 -7.26 -0.64 -38.25
C ARG A 198 -8.56 -0.30 -38.99
N SER A 199 -9.02 0.93 -38.91
CA SER A 199 -10.38 1.30 -39.34
C SER A 199 -10.48 1.60 -40.84
N GLY A 200 -9.38 1.93 -41.53
CA GLY A 200 -9.33 2.12 -42.99
C GLY A 200 -10.19 3.25 -43.58
N SER A 201 -11.23 3.74 -42.91
CA SER A 201 -12.20 4.71 -43.47
C SER A 201 -12.88 5.63 -42.44
N ALA A 202 -12.19 6.11 -41.41
CA ALA A 202 -12.82 7.03 -40.43
C ALA A 202 -12.07 8.33 -40.07
N ALA A 203 -10.88 8.64 -40.61
CA ALA A 203 -10.19 9.87 -40.22
C ALA A 203 -9.31 10.50 -41.32
N GLY A 204 -9.92 11.01 -42.40
CA GLY A 204 -9.19 11.84 -43.38
C GLY A 204 -8.44 13.03 -42.76
N ARG A 205 -8.88 13.52 -41.59
CA ARG A 205 -8.25 14.63 -40.84
C ARG A 205 -7.10 14.19 -39.93
N GLY A 206 -7.22 13.07 -39.22
CA GLY A 206 -6.09 12.49 -38.48
C GLY A 206 -4.91 12.18 -39.40
N ARG A 207 -5.20 11.78 -40.65
CA ARG A 207 -4.19 11.66 -41.71
C ARG A 207 -3.50 12.96 -42.06
N ARG A 208 -4.26 14.05 -42.20
CA ARG A 208 -3.69 15.36 -42.52
C ARG A 208 -2.76 15.84 -41.41
N VAL A 209 -3.16 15.70 -40.15
CA VAL A 209 -2.33 16.07 -38.98
C VAL A 209 -1.03 15.28 -38.95
N VAL A 210 -1.10 13.94 -39.02
CA VAL A 210 0.10 13.08 -39.02
C VAL A 210 1.01 13.38 -40.23
N ARG A 211 0.44 13.64 -41.41
CA ARG A 211 1.21 13.95 -42.62
C ARG A 211 1.89 15.31 -42.57
N VAL A 212 1.22 16.35 -42.07
CA VAL A 212 1.81 17.70 -41.90
C VAL A 212 2.95 17.63 -40.91
N PHE A 213 2.73 17.01 -39.74
CA PHE A 213 3.76 16.87 -38.72
C PHE A 213 4.95 16.03 -39.21
N GLY A 214 4.67 14.96 -39.96
CA GLY A 214 5.70 14.14 -40.60
C GLY A 214 6.57 14.92 -41.59
N TRP A 215 5.97 15.77 -42.44
CA TRP A 215 6.74 16.63 -43.35
C TRP A 215 7.54 17.71 -42.62
N LEU A 216 6.94 18.35 -41.60
CA LEU A 216 7.64 19.37 -40.82
C LEU A 216 8.90 18.80 -40.16
N LEU A 217 8.79 17.64 -39.49
CA LEU A 217 9.94 16.99 -38.87
C LEU A 217 10.95 16.45 -39.90
N LEU A 218 10.48 15.90 -41.02
CA LEU A 218 11.38 15.40 -42.07
C LEU A 218 12.22 16.54 -42.68
N LEU A 219 11.58 17.68 -42.98
CA LEU A 219 12.25 18.85 -43.54
C LEU A 219 13.15 19.53 -42.51
N ALA A 220 12.68 19.70 -41.28
CA ALA A 220 13.49 20.28 -40.20
C ALA A 220 14.70 19.40 -39.90
N GLY A 221 14.51 18.10 -39.70
CA GLY A 221 15.60 17.15 -39.46
C GLY A 221 16.58 17.08 -40.63
N GLY A 222 16.08 17.05 -41.87
CA GLY A 222 16.91 17.11 -43.07
C GLY A 222 17.72 18.40 -43.16
N ALA A 223 17.13 19.55 -42.85
CA ALA A 223 17.84 20.83 -42.80
C ALA A 223 18.91 20.83 -41.69
N THR A 224 18.61 20.29 -40.50
CA THR A 224 19.59 20.14 -39.40
C THR A 224 20.76 19.24 -39.78
N LEU A 225 20.50 18.13 -40.50
CA LEU A 225 21.56 17.26 -41.04
C LEU A 225 22.41 17.99 -42.07
N VAL A 226 21.79 18.77 -42.96
CA VAL A 226 22.52 19.61 -43.93
C VAL A 226 23.39 20.63 -43.20
N VAL A 227 22.90 21.27 -42.14
CA VAL A 227 23.70 22.19 -41.31
C VAL A 227 24.89 21.46 -40.66
N ALA A 228 24.69 20.27 -40.08
CA ALA A 228 25.76 19.49 -39.50
C ALA A 228 26.83 19.10 -40.55
N LEU A 229 26.42 18.66 -41.74
CA LEU A 229 27.32 18.31 -42.84
C LEU A 229 28.02 19.53 -43.44
N LEU A 230 27.31 20.64 -43.65
CA LEU A 230 27.89 21.89 -44.13
C LEU A 230 28.93 22.43 -43.17
N SER A 231 28.76 22.22 -41.86
CA SER A 231 29.74 22.64 -40.86
C SER A 231 31.08 21.91 -40.97
N LEU A 232 31.15 20.75 -41.66
CA LEU A 232 32.39 20.06 -41.98
C LEU A 232 33.11 20.69 -43.17
N SER A 233 32.36 21.05 -44.21
CA SER A 233 32.91 21.62 -45.45
C SER A 233 33.22 23.12 -45.33
N VAL A 234 32.46 23.85 -44.51
CA VAL A 234 32.60 25.31 -44.31
C VAL A 234 32.57 25.62 -42.80
N PRO A 235 33.65 25.34 -42.04
CA PRO A 235 33.64 25.43 -40.58
C PRO A 235 33.67 26.86 -40.01
N ALA A 236 34.25 27.83 -40.73
CA ALA A 236 34.53 29.16 -40.18
C ALA A 236 33.30 29.90 -39.58
N PRO A 237 32.11 29.91 -40.22
CA PRO A 237 30.92 30.52 -39.64
C PRO A 237 30.48 29.84 -38.33
N PHE A 238 30.62 28.52 -38.22
CA PHE A 238 30.22 27.76 -37.06
C PHE A 238 31.18 27.93 -35.88
N PHE A 239 32.49 27.99 -36.16
CA PHE A 239 33.48 28.36 -35.14
C PHE A 239 33.26 29.78 -34.63
N SER A 240 32.88 30.72 -35.51
CA SER A 240 32.55 32.09 -35.09
C SER A 240 31.29 32.14 -34.22
N LEU A 241 30.29 31.29 -34.51
CA LEU A 241 29.09 31.16 -33.69
C LEU A 241 29.40 30.57 -32.32
N GLY A 242 30.19 29.48 -32.28
CA GLY A 242 30.68 28.90 -31.03
C GLY A 242 31.49 29.90 -30.22
N GLN A 243 32.34 30.71 -30.87
CA GLN A 243 33.15 31.71 -30.19
C GLN A 243 32.27 32.78 -29.54
N ARG A 244 31.22 33.25 -30.23
CA ARG A 244 30.25 34.19 -29.64
C ARG A 244 29.56 33.61 -28.41
N ILE A 245 29.24 32.31 -28.43
CA ILE A 245 28.60 31.63 -27.27
C ILE A 245 29.59 31.56 -26.10
N VAL A 246 30.82 31.09 -26.33
CA VAL A 246 31.89 31.03 -25.32
C VAL A 246 32.19 32.44 -24.78
N ASP A 247 32.25 33.45 -25.63
CA ASP A 247 32.51 34.83 -25.21
C ASP A 247 31.36 35.43 -24.41
N SER A 248 30.12 34.99 -24.66
CA SER A 248 28.92 35.50 -23.99
C SER A 248 28.63 34.84 -22.62
N SER A 249 29.39 33.81 -22.23
CA SER A 249 29.12 33.05 -21.01
C SER A 249 30.39 32.68 -20.26
N ASP A 250 30.53 33.21 -19.03
CA ASP A 250 31.65 32.87 -18.15
C ASP A 250 31.71 31.37 -17.84
N LEU A 251 30.56 30.71 -17.72
CA LEU A 251 30.47 29.26 -17.51
C LEU A 251 30.94 28.46 -18.73
N ALA A 252 30.63 28.90 -19.95
CA ALA A 252 31.16 28.23 -21.14
C ALA A 252 32.70 28.35 -21.20
N ARG A 253 33.26 29.48 -20.75
CA ARG A 253 34.72 29.71 -20.67
C ARG A 253 35.42 28.85 -19.62
N THR A 254 34.72 28.36 -18.59
CA THR A 254 35.33 27.45 -17.61
C THR A 254 35.56 26.05 -18.16
N VAL A 255 34.95 25.73 -19.31
CA VAL A 255 35.02 24.40 -19.95
C VAL A 255 35.72 24.45 -21.31
N PHE A 256 35.32 25.36 -22.19
CA PHE A 256 35.80 25.40 -23.58
C PHE A 256 36.88 26.48 -23.77
N ALA A 257 37.97 26.12 -24.43
CA ALA A 257 39.05 27.06 -24.73
C ALA A 257 38.67 28.08 -25.81
N ASN A 258 37.85 27.68 -26.79
CA ASN A 258 37.49 28.48 -27.95
C ASN A 258 36.20 27.97 -28.63
N GLY A 259 35.71 28.71 -29.61
CA GLY A 259 34.50 28.39 -30.36
C GLY A 259 34.55 27.11 -31.18
N ARG A 260 35.73 26.65 -31.59
CA ARG A 260 35.88 25.36 -32.30
C ARG A 260 35.63 24.20 -31.35
N ASP A 261 36.18 24.25 -30.14
CA ASP A 261 36.00 23.17 -29.15
C ASP A 261 34.53 23.04 -28.75
N PHE A 262 33.85 24.17 -28.51
CA PHE A 262 32.41 24.22 -28.29
C PHE A 262 31.61 23.60 -29.45
N TRP A 263 31.87 24.06 -30.68
CA TRP A 263 31.13 23.55 -31.85
C TRP A 263 31.42 22.07 -32.13
N SER A 264 32.65 21.61 -31.91
CA SER A 264 33.03 20.21 -32.10
C SER A 264 32.29 19.28 -31.13
N TYR A 265 32.08 19.73 -29.89
CA TYR A 265 31.25 19.05 -28.91
C TYR A 265 29.77 19.03 -29.33
N GLU A 266 29.21 20.18 -29.71
CA GLU A 266 27.81 20.31 -30.11
C GLU A 266 27.45 19.63 -31.44
N TRP A 267 28.43 19.49 -32.35
CA TRP A 267 28.22 18.93 -33.69
C TRP A 267 27.52 17.57 -33.66
N ARG A 268 27.95 16.68 -32.74
CA ARG A 268 27.35 15.36 -32.57
C ARG A 268 25.89 15.44 -32.11
N HIS A 269 25.56 16.36 -31.21
CA HIS A 269 24.20 16.55 -30.71
C HIS A 269 23.27 17.13 -31.79
N VAL A 270 23.78 18.08 -32.59
CA VAL A 270 23.08 18.61 -33.77
C VAL A 270 22.82 17.49 -34.80
N LEU A 271 23.83 16.64 -35.05
CA LEU A 271 23.68 15.49 -35.93
C LEU A 271 22.63 14.50 -35.42
N HIS A 272 22.66 14.15 -34.13
CA HIS A 272 21.69 13.25 -33.49
C HIS A 272 20.26 13.81 -33.61
N LEU A 273 20.04 15.08 -33.29
CA LEU A 273 18.74 15.74 -33.42
C LEU A 273 18.23 15.68 -34.87
N GLY A 274 19.09 15.99 -35.85
CA GLY A 274 18.76 15.90 -37.26
C GLY A 274 18.33 14.49 -37.67
N LEU A 275 19.13 13.48 -37.31
CA LEU A 275 18.86 12.07 -37.62
C LEU A 275 17.52 11.60 -37.03
N LEU A 276 17.29 11.85 -35.75
CA LEU A 276 16.10 11.39 -35.04
C LEU A 276 14.84 12.12 -35.47
N ALA A 277 14.93 13.42 -35.79
CA ALA A 277 13.84 14.17 -36.39
C ALA A 277 13.49 13.65 -37.79
N THR A 278 14.49 13.34 -38.63
CA THR A 278 14.29 12.74 -39.96
C THR A 278 13.65 11.35 -39.85
N LEU A 279 14.14 10.48 -38.96
CA LEU A 279 13.58 9.15 -38.72
C LEU A 279 12.13 9.22 -38.20
N THR A 280 11.86 10.11 -37.26
CA THR A 280 10.51 10.33 -36.70
C THR A 280 9.56 10.90 -37.76
N GLY A 281 10.00 11.89 -38.54
CA GLY A 281 9.21 12.45 -39.65
C GLY A 281 8.92 11.42 -40.74
N GLY A 282 9.92 10.64 -41.13
CA GLY A 282 9.77 9.51 -42.06
C GLY A 282 8.80 8.45 -41.54
N TRP A 283 8.91 8.10 -40.26
CA TRP A 283 7.98 7.16 -39.60
C TRP A 283 6.53 7.68 -39.61
N LEU A 284 6.30 8.95 -39.29
CA LEU A 284 4.96 9.57 -39.35
C LEU A 284 4.40 9.57 -40.78
N LEU A 285 5.23 9.85 -41.78
CA LEU A 285 4.81 9.80 -43.19
C LEU A 285 4.47 8.37 -43.64
N LEU A 286 5.24 7.36 -43.20
CA LEU A 286 4.93 5.94 -43.42
C LEU A 286 3.61 5.56 -42.75
N ALA A 287 3.41 5.95 -41.50
CA ALA A 287 2.16 5.79 -40.77
C ALA A 287 0.99 6.56 -41.43
N ALA A 288 1.29 7.57 -42.26
CA ALA A 288 0.31 8.33 -43.02
C ALA A 288 -0.06 7.75 -44.39
N ARG A 289 0.59 6.67 -44.86
CA ARG A 289 0.25 5.99 -46.11
C ARG A 289 -1.03 5.16 -45.98
N ASP A 290 -1.77 5.01 -47.08
CA ASP A 290 -2.92 4.11 -47.11
C ASP A 290 -2.43 2.68 -47.37
N VAL A 291 -2.53 1.82 -46.36
CA VAL A 291 -2.09 0.43 -46.44
C VAL A 291 -3.20 -0.49 -47.00
N ARG A 292 -4.13 0.06 -47.79
CA ARG A 292 -5.24 -0.73 -48.38
C ARG A 292 -4.80 -1.65 -49.55
N ASN A 293 -3.62 -1.45 -50.13
CA ASN A 293 -3.20 -2.14 -51.37
C ASN A 293 -1.89 -2.93 -51.22
N GLY A 294 -1.79 -3.81 -50.22
CA GLY A 294 -0.74 -4.85 -50.16
C GLY A 294 -1.34 -6.22 -50.53
N PRO A 295 -0.68 -7.06 -51.36
CA PRO A 295 -1.25 -8.34 -51.81
C PRO A 295 -1.59 -9.27 -50.63
N ARG A 296 -2.72 -9.96 -50.73
CA ARG A 296 -3.23 -10.99 -49.78
C ARG A 296 -2.39 -12.29 -49.82
N THR A 297 -1.06 -12.22 -49.73
CA THR A 297 -0.20 -13.41 -49.70
C THR A 297 0.66 -13.47 -48.42
N THR A 298 0.37 -14.50 -47.61
CA THR A 298 1.24 -15.26 -46.69
C THR A 298 2.23 -14.53 -45.76
N ARG A 299 2.06 -14.76 -44.44
CA ARG A 299 3.10 -14.70 -43.37
C ARG A 299 3.83 -13.37 -43.09
N ARG A 300 3.28 -12.19 -43.38
CA ARG A 300 3.88 -10.92 -42.89
C ARG A 300 3.18 -10.37 -41.64
N ILE A 301 3.98 -9.94 -40.66
CA ILE A 301 3.55 -9.30 -39.40
C ILE A 301 2.73 -8.04 -39.75
N PRO A 302 1.56 -7.81 -39.15
CA PRO A 302 0.71 -6.67 -39.51
C PRO A 302 1.36 -5.33 -39.15
N TRP A 303 1.16 -4.30 -40.00
CA TRP A 303 1.65 -2.94 -39.76
C TRP A 303 1.18 -2.32 -38.44
N THR A 304 0.07 -2.81 -37.89
CA THR A 304 -0.45 -2.47 -36.55
C THR A 304 0.41 -3.00 -35.41
N ILE A 305 1.43 -3.82 -35.69
CA ILE A 305 2.48 -4.29 -34.76
C ILE A 305 3.83 -3.68 -35.16
N VAL A 306 4.16 -3.70 -36.47
CA VAL A 306 5.46 -3.21 -36.98
C VAL A 306 5.68 -1.72 -36.73
N LEU A 307 4.70 -0.85 -37.02
CA LEU A 307 4.87 0.59 -36.81
C LEU A 307 5.02 0.97 -35.32
N PRO A 308 4.20 0.44 -34.39
CA PRO A 308 4.45 0.61 -32.96
C PRO A 308 5.81 0.14 -32.50
N ALA A 309 6.25 -1.05 -32.93
CA ALA A 309 7.56 -1.58 -32.58
C ALA A 309 8.69 -0.68 -33.11
N ALA A 310 8.57 -0.18 -34.34
CA ALA A 310 9.53 0.76 -34.92
C ALA A 310 9.55 2.12 -34.19
N ALA A 311 8.39 2.66 -33.78
CA ALA A 311 8.34 3.88 -32.98
C ALA A 311 9.01 3.70 -31.61
N ALA A 312 8.74 2.56 -30.95
CA ALA A 312 9.39 2.22 -29.69
C ALA A 312 10.91 2.05 -29.86
N ALA A 313 11.36 1.41 -30.94
CA ALA A 313 12.78 1.25 -31.24
C ALA A 313 13.47 2.60 -31.51
N ILE A 314 12.84 3.50 -32.28
CA ILE A 314 13.37 4.87 -32.50
C ILE A 314 13.46 5.62 -31.18
N LEU A 315 12.43 5.55 -30.32
CA LEU A 315 12.44 6.20 -29.01
C LEU A 315 13.51 5.62 -28.07
N MET A 316 13.68 4.29 -28.05
CA MET A 316 14.72 3.63 -27.26
C MET A 316 16.11 4.03 -27.73
N LEU A 317 16.34 4.05 -29.05
CA LEU A 317 17.61 4.49 -29.63
C LEU A 317 17.90 5.96 -29.27
N ASP A 318 16.90 6.83 -29.41
CA ASP A 318 16.97 8.25 -29.07
C ASP A 318 17.42 8.46 -27.62
N LEU A 319 16.68 7.91 -26.67
CA LEU A 319 16.98 8.02 -25.24
C LEU A 319 18.33 7.37 -24.88
N PHE A 320 18.69 6.25 -25.51
CA PHE A 320 19.96 5.57 -25.28
C PHE A 320 21.16 6.38 -25.79
N LEU A 321 21.04 7.03 -26.96
CA LEU A 321 22.12 7.86 -27.52
C LEU A 321 22.45 9.07 -26.65
N VAL A 322 21.48 9.56 -25.88
CA VAL A 322 21.63 10.70 -24.95
C VAL A 322 22.05 10.22 -23.56
N LEU A 323 21.32 9.28 -22.96
CA LEU A 323 21.44 8.94 -21.54
C LEU A 323 22.21 7.63 -21.27
N GLY A 324 22.50 6.83 -22.28
CA GLY A 324 23.12 5.50 -22.11
C GLY A 324 24.50 5.54 -21.44
N ASN A 325 25.23 6.64 -21.59
CA ASN A 325 26.55 6.86 -21.00
C ASN A 325 26.52 7.68 -19.70
N PHE A 326 25.34 8.07 -19.23
CA PHE A 326 25.16 8.84 -17.99
C PHE A 326 25.13 7.94 -16.74
N ASN A 327 25.52 6.67 -16.85
CA ASN A 327 25.55 5.73 -15.74
C ASN A 327 27.01 5.42 -15.34
N PRO A 328 27.63 6.24 -14.47
CA PRO A 328 28.86 5.85 -13.80
C PRO A 328 28.47 4.83 -12.74
N ALA A 329 28.42 3.55 -13.09
CA ALA A 329 28.45 2.53 -12.06
C ALA A 329 29.79 2.71 -11.33
N SER A 330 29.77 3.38 -10.18
CA SER A 330 30.87 3.30 -9.22
C SER A 330 31.08 1.82 -8.92
N ASP A 331 32.34 1.41 -8.88
CA ASP A 331 32.70 0.03 -8.54
C ASP A 331 32.06 -0.33 -7.18
N PRO A 332 31.12 -1.31 -7.13
CA PRO A 332 30.45 -1.67 -5.89
C PRO A 332 31.43 -2.20 -4.84
N ASP A 333 32.60 -2.70 -5.25
CA ASP A 333 33.64 -3.19 -4.35
C ASP A 333 34.18 -2.05 -3.45
N LEU A 334 34.01 -0.77 -3.86
CA LEU A 334 34.33 0.39 -3.02
C LEU A 334 33.46 0.51 -1.76
N LEU A 335 32.31 -0.18 -1.72
CA LEU A 335 31.45 -0.23 -0.53
C LEU A 335 31.85 -1.34 0.45
N GLU A 336 32.67 -2.31 0.02
CA GLU A 336 33.13 -3.42 0.88
C GLU A 336 34.38 -3.01 1.70
N VAL A 337 35.07 -1.94 1.30
CA VAL A 337 36.26 -1.46 1.99
C VAL A 337 35.86 -0.81 3.32
N THR A 338 36.37 -1.37 4.42
CA THR A 338 36.31 -0.74 5.75
C THR A 338 37.69 -0.14 6.07
N PRO A 339 37.85 1.20 6.03
CA PRO A 339 39.11 1.85 6.36
C PRO A 339 39.58 1.53 7.79
N PRO A 340 40.89 1.49 8.07
CA PRO A 340 41.43 1.25 9.41
C PRO A 340 40.87 2.21 10.49
N SER A 341 40.72 3.50 10.18
CA SER A 341 40.05 4.49 11.04
C SER A 341 38.60 4.13 11.40
N VAL A 342 37.84 3.55 10.46
CA VAL A 342 36.47 3.10 10.71
C VAL A 342 36.46 1.83 11.56
N ALA A 343 37.36 0.88 11.27
CA ALA A 343 37.52 -0.33 12.07
C ALA A 343 37.93 -0.02 13.52
N PHE A 344 38.78 1.00 13.72
CA PHE A 344 39.13 1.52 15.04
C PHE A 344 37.90 2.03 15.80
N LEU A 345 37.06 2.85 15.16
CA LEU A 345 35.82 3.36 15.78
C LEU A 345 34.83 2.23 16.10
N GLN A 346 34.73 1.21 15.25
CA GLN A 346 33.86 0.05 15.46
C GLN A 346 34.32 -0.88 16.61
N ALA A 347 35.58 -0.79 17.02
CA ALA A 347 36.09 -1.57 18.14
C ALA A 347 35.52 -1.12 19.49
N ASP A 348 34.94 0.08 19.57
CA ASP A 348 34.25 0.59 20.75
C ASP A 348 32.79 0.09 20.78
N PRO A 349 32.40 -0.77 21.74
CA PRO A 349 31.07 -1.35 21.80
C PRO A 349 30.03 -0.41 22.43
N SER A 350 30.45 0.75 22.96
CA SER A 350 29.54 1.70 23.60
C SER A 350 28.67 2.43 22.58
N LEU A 351 27.52 2.93 23.01
CA LEU A 351 26.67 3.75 22.14
C LEU A 351 27.18 5.21 22.19
N PHE A 352 27.74 5.70 21.09
CA PHE A 352 28.24 7.07 20.96
C PHE A 352 27.90 7.69 19.61
N ARG A 353 28.14 9.00 19.49
CA ARG A 353 28.11 9.72 18.21
C ARG A 353 29.50 10.22 17.81
N ILE A 354 29.66 10.47 16.52
CA ILE A 354 30.84 11.12 15.93
C ILE A 354 30.45 12.41 15.21
N THR A 355 31.45 13.22 14.92
CA THR A 355 31.39 14.35 13.97
C THR A 355 32.73 14.47 13.24
N THR A 356 32.84 15.41 12.31
CA THR A 356 34.13 15.77 11.71
C THR A 356 34.48 17.23 11.98
N PHE A 357 35.78 17.48 11.98
CA PHE A 357 36.34 18.82 11.97
C PHE A 357 36.97 19.08 10.61
N GLU A 358 36.45 20.10 9.90
CA GLU A 358 36.89 20.48 8.56
C GLU A 358 37.47 21.90 8.55
N GLY A 359 38.36 22.16 7.59
CA GLY A 359 38.96 23.48 7.38
C GLY A 359 39.34 23.70 5.93
N GLU A 360 40.00 24.82 5.65
CA GLU A 360 40.48 25.13 4.29
C GLU A 360 41.44 24.05 3.78
N GLY A 361 41.22 23.57 2.55
CA GLY A 361 42.05 22.54 1.92
C GLY A 361 41.73 21.08 2.29
N THR A 362 40.80 20.82 3.22
CA THR A 362 40.37 19.45 3.57
C THR A 362 39.50 18.81 2.49
N SER A 363 39.50 17.48 2.42
CA SER A 363 38.86 16.70 1.34
C SER A 363 37.37 16.35 1.58
N LYS A 364 36.74 16.92 2.62
CA LYS A 364 35.43 16.49 3.17
C LYS A 364 35.46 15.03 3.64
N THR A 365 36.44 14.74 4.49
CA THR A 365 36.62 13.43 5.11
C THR A 365 35.32 12.94 5.75
N LEU A 366 34.98 11.68 5.49
CA LEU A 366 33.83 11.00 6.06
C LEU A 366 32.52 11.81 5.92
N ASN A 367 32.11 12.09 4.67
CA ASN A 367 30.91 12.85 4.34
C ASN A 367 29.67 12.43 5.16
N ALA A 368 28.82 13.41 5.52
CA ALA A 368 27.58 13.14 6.26
C ALA A 368 26.74 12.01 5.63
N ASN A 369 26.10 11.22 6.49
CA ASN A 369 25.45 9.94 6.23
C ASN A 369 26.40 8.78 5.95
N THR A 370 27.59 8.90 5.36
CA THR A 370 28.43 7.71 5.06
C THR A 370 28.79 6.84 6.27
N PRO A 371 28.99 7.38 7.51
CA PRO A 371 29.25 6.56 8.70
C PRO A 371 28.17 5.51 9.00
N TRP A 372 26.93 5.74 8.55
CA TRP A 372 25.81 4.82 8.78
C TRP A 372 26.05 3.41 8.22
N MET A 373 26.89 3.28 7.17
CA MET A 373 27.19 1.99 6.52
C MET A 373 28.04 1.12 7.44
N ALA A 374 28.82 1.75 8.31
CA ALA A 374 29.62 1.11 9.33
C ALA A 374 28.91 1.02 10.69
N GLY A 375 27.62 1.41 10.78
CA GLY A 375 26.87 1.44 12.04
C GLY A 375 27.24 2.57 13.00
N LEU A 376 28.03 3.56 12.56
CA LEU A 376 28.45 4.70 13.36
C LEU A 376 27.39 5.81 13.31
N GLN A 377 27.03 6.38 14.47
CA GLN A 377 26.05 7.47 14.56
C GLN A 377 26.74 8.82 14.36
N ASP A 378 26.26 9.63 13.42
CA ASP A 378 26.80 10.96 13.13
C ASP A 378 25.83 12.04 13.62
N VAL A 379 26.33 13.11 14.27
CA VAL A 379 25.49 14.27 14.61
C VAL A 379 25.16 15.13 13.40
N ARG A 380 25.95 15.00 12.33
CA ARG A 380 25.67 15.58 11.02
C ARG A 380 24.69 14.70 10.26
N GLY A 381 24.20 15.18 9.12
CA GLY A 381 23.36 14.36 8.26
C GLY A 381 22.85 15.11 7.05
N TYR A 382 22.50 14.38 5.99
CA TYR A 382 21.75 14.88 4.85
C TYR A 382 20.31 14.36 4.91
N ASP A 383 19.35 15.24 5.19
CA ASP A 383 17.92 14.92 5.22
C ASP A 383 17.07 16.11 4.74
N SER A 384 16.07 15.86 3.88
CA SER A 384 15.16 16.92 3.39
C SER A 384 14.19 17.46 4.44
N ILE A 385 14.09 16.82 5.61
CA ILE A 385 13.15 17.11 6.69
C ILE A 385 13.90 17.19 8.03
N ILE A 386 14.94 18.04 8.11
CA ILE A 386 15.64 18.28 9.38
C ILE A 386 14.69 19.02 10.35
N PRO A 387 14.52 18.54 11.59
CA PRO A 387 13.74 19.26 12.58
C PRO A 387 14.36 20.63 12.89
N ARG A 388 13.52 21.68 12.94
CA ARG A 388 13.92 23.06 13.25
C ARG A 388 14.65 23.14 14.58
N GLN A 389 14.19 22.38 15.59
CA GLN A 389 14.84 22.31 16.89
C GLN A 389 16.28 21.80 16.81
N TYR A 390 16.53 20.79 15.98
CA TYR A 390 17.86 20.23 15.82
C TYR A 390 18.78 21.23 15.14
N VAL A 391 18.26 21.95 14.12
CA VAL A 391 19.00 23.05 13.48
C VAL A 391 19.31 24.17 14.48
N GLN A 392 18.35 24.58 15.31
CA GLN A 392 18.56 25.60 16.34
C GLN A 392 19.60 25.17 17.38
N TYR A 393 19.58 23.90 17.79
CA TYR A 393 20.57 23.33 18.70
C TYR A 393 21.97 23.36 18.07
N MET A 394 22.12 22.86 16.84
CA MET A 394 23.40 22.89 16.13
C MET A 394 23.88 24.32 15.83
N GLN A 395 22.96 25.26 15.54
CA GLN A 395 23.27 26.69 15.35
C GLN A 395 23.75 27.38 16.62
N ALA A 396 23.32 26.90 17.79
CA ALA A 396 23.80 27.44 19.05
C ALA A 396 25.27 27.05 19.29
N ILE A 397 25.70 25.87 18.85
CA ILE A 397 27.10 25.43 18.90
C ILE A 397 27.93 26.15 17.83
N GLU A 398 27.48 26.11 16.56
CA GLU A 398 28.18 26.73 15.43
C GLU A 398 27.21 27.09 14.28
N PRO A 399 27.37 28.25 13.61
CA PRO A 399 26.56 28.63 12.44
C PRO A 399 26.51 27.55 11.34
N GLN A 400 25.28 27.21 10.92
CA GLN A 400 25.04 26.10 9.99
C GLN A 400 25.05 26.54 8.52
N GLY A 401 26.23 26.52 7.89
CA GLY A 401 26.42 26.96 6.50
C GLY A 401 25.86 26.03 5.40
N GLN A 402 25.57 24.75 5.71
CA GLN A 402 25.15 23.77 4.70
C GLN A 402 23.63 23.49 4.63
N LEU A 403 22.80 24.25 5.36
CA LEU A 403 21.35 24.01 5.43
C LEU A 403 20.61 24.10 4.09
N LEU A 404 21.05 24.96 3.17
CA LEU A 404 20.48 25.06 1.81
C LEU A 404 20.63 23.76 1.02
N TYR A 405 21.65 22.96 1.35
CA TYR A 405 21.89 21.65 0.78
C TYR A 405 21.27 20.51 1.60
N ASN A 406 20.41 20.84 2.57
CA ASN A 406 19.77 19.90 3.48
C ASN A 406 20.76 19.13 4.34
N ARG A 407 21.82 19.81 4.79
CA ARG A 407 22.86 19.23 5.62
C ARG A 407 23.04 19.99 6.91
N ILE A 408 23.25 19.24 7.99
CA ILE A 408 23.93 19.75 9.18
C ILE A 408 25.42 19.78 8.88
N SER A 409 26.05 20.90 9.19
CA SER A 409 27.45 21.19 8.86
C SER A 409 28.39 20.43 9.80
N PRO A 410 29.61 20.08 9.35
CA PRO A 410 30.68 19.71 10.27
C PRO A 410 31.10 20.91 11.14
N PHE A 411 31.97 20.67 12.12
CA PHE A 411 32.55 21.74 12.90
C PHE A 411 33.76 22.35 12.18
N TYR A 412 33.89 23.67 12.26
CA TYR A 412 35.00 24.43 11.67
C TYR A 412 35.79 25.22 12.72
N ASP A 413 35.17 25.56 13.86
CA ASP A 413 35.80 26.29 14.96
C ASP A 413 36.16 25.33 16.12
N PRO A 414 37.43 25.26 16.55
CA PRO A 414 37.82 24.45 17.71
C PRO A 414 37.02 24.76 18.98
N ALA A 415 36.55 26.00 19.16
CA ALA A 415 35.73 26.38 20.30
C ALA A 415 34.38 25.64 20.36
N SER A 416 33.87 25.15 19.23
CA SER A 416 32.65 24.34 19.18
C SER A 416 32.84 22.95 19.80
N LEU A 417 34.07 22.46 19.91
CA LEU A 417 34.40 21.20 20.58
C LEU A 417 34.47 21.32 22.10
N ASP A 418 34.68 22.54 22.62
CA ASP A 418 34.69 22.87 24.06
C ASP A 418 33.30 23.28 24.59
N ASP A 419 32.25 23.33 23.74
CA ASP A 419 30.89 23.70 24.15
C ASP A 419 30.20 22.52 24.89
N PRO A 420 29.63 22.71 26.09
CA PRO A 420 28.91 21.66 26.82
C PRO A 420 27.75 21.02 26.04
N LEU A 421 27.18 21.72 25.06
CA LEU A 421 26.18 21.17 24.16
C LEU A 421 26.75 20.08 23.24
N THR A 422 28.04 20.16 22.88
CA THR A 422 28.75 19.11 22.12
C THR A 422 28.92 17.85 22.96
N ASP A 423 29.22 17.98 24.25
CA ASP A 423 29.29 16.85 25.18
C ASP A 423 27.93 16.17 25.35
N LEU A 424 26.87 16.98 25.50
CA LEU A 424 25.49 16.52 25.68
C LEU A 424 24.94 15.82 24.42
N LEU A 425 25.44 16.14 23.22
CA LEU A 425 25.14 15.39 22.00
C LEU A 425 25.67 13.95 22.05
N GLY A 426 26.56 13.61 22.99
CA GLY A 426 27.21 12.32 23.07
C GLY A 426 28.27 12.14 21.98
N VAL A 427 28.92 13.22 21.53
CA VAL A 427 30.03 13.16 20.57
C VAL A 427 31.27 12.67 21.29
N LYS A 428 31.60 11.38 21.11
CA LYS A 428 32.78 10.76 21.72
C LYS A 428 34.02 10.91 20.86
N TYR A 429 33.86 10.90 19.52
CA TYR A 429 34.99 10.98 18.60
C TYR A 429 34.79 12.07 17.55
N VAL A 430 35.85 12.84 17.29
CA VAL A 430 35.96 13.78 16.18
C VAL A 430 37.00 13.25 15.20
N VAL A 431 36.63 13.16 13.93
CA VAL A 431 37.54 12.77 12.84
C VAL A 431 38.01 14.01 12.09
N SER A 432 39.32 14.18 11.91
CA SER A 432 39.89 15.33 11.20
C SER A 432 41.12 14.98 10.36
N GLU A 433 41.32 15.72 9.27
CA GLU A 433 42.61 15.76 8.54
C GLU A 433 43.60 16.74 9.19
N LEU A 434 43.11 17.64 10.03
CA LEU A 434 43.88 18.70 10.67
C LEU A 434 44.28 18.30 12.11
N PRO A 435 45.41 18.78 12.62
CA PRO A 435 45.71 18.67 14.04
C PRO A 435 44.74 19.53 14.86
N LEU A 436 44.26 19.00 15.99
CA LEU A 436 43.39 19.69 16.95
C LEU A 436 44.13 19.80 18.28
N ASP A 437 44.19 21.02 18.82
CA ASP A 437 44.74 21.31 20.14
C ASP A 437 43.63 21.96 20.97
N VAL A 438 42.80 21.11 21.56
CA VAL A 438 41.59 21.48 22.31
C VAL A 438 41.61 20.72 23.64
N ALA A 439 41.34 21.43 24.74
CA ALA A 439 41.36 20.82 26.07
C ALA A 439 40.26 19.76 26.19
N GLY A 440 40.52 18.64 26.87
CA GLY A 440 39.54 17.54 27.00
C GLY A 440 39.45 16.58 25.81
N TRP A 441 40.10 16.88 24.69
CA TRP A 441 40.16 16.03 23.50
C TRP A 441 41.52 15.37 23.32
N GLN A 442 41.58 14.04 23.46
CA GLN A 442 42.81 13.26 23.36
C GLN A 442 42.95 12.62 21.98
N LEU A 443 44.10 12.81 21.31
CA LEU A 443 44.43 12.07 20.08
C LEU A 443 44.57 10.58 20.39
N VAL A 444 43.73 9.74 19.78
CA VAL A 444 43.69 8.28 20.00
C VAL A 444 43.98 7.45 18.74
N TYR A 445 43.98 8.10 17.58
CA TYR A 445 44.33 7.49 16.29
C TYR A 445 44.99 8.55 15.39
N ASP A 446 46.12 8.21 14.77
CA ASP A 446 46.86 9.11 13.88
C ASP A 446 47.50 8.31 12.73
N ASP A 447 46.79 8.22 11.61
CA ASP A 447 47.29 7.60 10.37
C ASP A 447 46.70 8.33 9.14
N GLU A 448 45.77 7.72 8.40
CA GLU A 448 45.14 8.36 7.23
C GLU A 448 44.29 9.58 7.59
N VAL A 449 43.80 9.60 8.82
CA VAL A 449 43.08 10.69 9.49
C VAL A 449 43.49 10.71 10.95
N LYS A 450 43.16 11.78 11.66
CA LYS A 450 43.31 11.91 13.11
C LYS A 450 41.95 11.71 13.77
N ILE A 451 41.90 10.94 14.85
CA ILE A 451 40.70 10.76 15.67
C ILE A 451 41.00 11.21 17.09
N TYR A 452 40.18 12.12 17.59
CA TYR A 452 40.27 12.65 18.95
C TYR A 452 39.09 12.14 19.76
N GLN A 453 39.36 11.67 20.98
CA GLN A 453 38.37 11.18 21.93
C GLN A 453 38.05 12.27 22.96
N ASN A 454 36.76 12.50 23.19
CA ASN A 454 36.24 13.36 24.25
C ASN A 454 36.17 12.60 25.58
N ALA A 455 36.82 13.13 26.62
CA ALA A 455 36.77 12.56 27.97
C ALA A 455 35.48 12.91 28.74
N ASP A 456 34.83 14.03 28.40
CA ASP A 456 33.68 14.61 29.12
C ASP A 456 32.32 14.24 28.50
N VAL A 457 32.32 13.37 27.49
CA VAL A 457 31.12 12.92 26.75
C VAL A 457 30.00 12.42 27.66
N PHE A 458 28.76 12.83 27.37
CA PHE A 458 27.58 12.29 28.07
C PHE A 458 27.18 10.92 27.52
N PRO A 459 26.72 9.98 28.38
CA PRO A 459 26.09 8.76 27.92
C PRO A 459 24.76 9.08 27.20
N ARG A 460 24.32 8.16 26.34
CA ARG A 460 23.13 8.38 25.50
C ARG A 460 21.82 8.39 26.31
N ALA A 461 21.83 7.80 27.50
CA ALA A 461 20.76 7.90 28.49
C ALA A 461 21.36 8.11 29.87
N PHE A 462 20.77 8.99 30.68
CA PHE A 462 21.20 9.29 32.05
C PHE A 462 20.04 9.82 32.90
N ILE A 463 20.23 9.83 34.22
CA ILE A 463 19.21 10.26 35.18
C ILE A 463 19.73 11.43 35.98
N VAL A 464 18.90 12.48 36.07
CA VAL A 464 19.20 13.69 36.87
C VAL A 464 18.15 13.89 37.95
N GLY A 465 18.54 14.58 39.03
CA GLY A 465 17.69 14.77 40.21
C GLY A 465 16.75 15.96 40.09
N GLU A 466 17.17 17.00 39.37
CA GLU A 466 16.46 18.28 39.31
C GLU A 466 16.01 18.61 37.88
N ALA A 467 14.93 19.39 37.77
CA ALA A 467 14.48 19.94 36.50
C ALA A 467 14.21 21.44 36.64
N GLN A 468 14.69 22.21 35.68
CA GLN A 468 14.38 23.64 35.55
C GLN A 468 13.54 23.88 34.31
N LEU A 469 12.56 24.78 34.39
CA LEU A 469 11.75 25.15 33.24
C LEU A 469 12.39 26.31 32.49
N ALA A 470 12.34 26.29 31.16
CA ALA A 470 12.76 27.41 30.32
C ALA A 470 11.86 27.56 29.09
N ASP A 471 11.65 28.80 28.68
CA ASP A 471 10.99 29.08 27.40
C ASP A 471 11.90 28.72 26.23
N GLN A 472 11.29 28.46 25.07
CA GLN A 472 12.01 28.01 23.86
C GLN A 472 13.17 28.94 23.45
N SER A 473 13.07 30.24 23.70
CA SER A 473 14.13 31.21 23.35
C SER A 473 15.30 31.23 24.34
N ALA A 474 15.11 30.74 25.56
CA ALA A 474 16.10 30.79 26.65
C ALA A 474 16.64 29.41 27.06
N VAL A 475 16.06 28.33 26.52
CA VAL A 475 16.40 26.95 26.91
C VAL A 475 17.87 26.63 26.71
N LEU A 476 18.46 26.94 25.55
CA LEU A 476 19.87 26.62 25.25
C LEU A 476 20.84 27.43 26.11
N ASP A 477 20.55 28.70 26.36
CA ASP A 477 21.35 29.54 27.26
C ASP A 477 21.28 29.03 28.70
N ARG A 478 20.10 28.56 29.14
CA ARG A 478 19.94 27.96 30.47
C ARG A 478 20.61 26.60 30.58
N THR A 479 20.56 25.77 29.54
CA THR A 479 21.26 24.48 29.48
C THR A 479 22.77 24.65 29.67
N ARG A 480 23.37 25.73 29.12
CA ARG A 480 24.80 26.03 29.36
C ARG A 480 25.12 26.54 30.76
N ALA A 481 24.13 27.09 31.47
CA ALA A 481 24.32 27.75 32.75
C ALA A 481 24.14 26.80 33.96
N VAL A 482 23.68 25.56 33.74
CA VAL A 482 23.42 24.57 34.79
C VAL A 482 24.39 23.41 34.70
N ASP A 483 24.56 22.69 35.81
CA ASP A 483 25.24 21.39 35.79
C ASP A 483 24.30 20.32 35.22
N LEU A 484 24.58 19.91 33.98
CA LEU A 484 23.78 18.95 33.22
C LEU A 484 23.84 17.52 33.79
N ARG A 485 24.77 17.24 34.72
CA ARG A 485 24.81 15.95 35.44
C ARG A 485 23.79 15.89 36.57
N GLU A 486 23.30 17.04 37.05
CA GLU A 486 22.35 17.13 38.16
C GLU A 486 20.98 17.72 37.77
N THR A 487 20.94 18.54 36.70
CA THR A 487 19.74 19.28 36.28
C THR A 487 19.44 19.10 34.79
N VAL A 488 18.17 18.81 34.47
CA VAL A 488 17.64 18.88 33.08
C VAL A 488 16.85 20.16 32.88
N VAL A 489 16.99 20.82 31.72
CA VAL A 489 16.19 22.00 31.39
C VAL A 489 15.00 21.59 30.51
N LEU A 490 13.78 21.68 31.03
CA LEU A 490 12.55 21.31 30.31
C LEU A 490 11.90 22.52 29.64
N GLU A 491 11.48 22.35 28.38
CA GLU A 491 10.80 23.41 27.65
C GLU A 491 9.34 23.59 28.07
N THR A 492 8.97 24.79 28.50
CA THR A 492 7.58 25.21 28.70
C THR A 492 6.90 25.45 27.36
N THR A 493 6.21 24.44 26.84
CA THR A 493 5.41 24.61 25.60
C THR A 493 4.04 25.21 25.91
N ALA A 494 3.56 26.13 25.05
CA ALA A 494 2.21 26.69 25.15
C ALA A 494 1.08 25.64 25.05
N GLU A 495 1.38 24.44 24.53
CA GLU A 495 0.47 23.29 24.47
C GLU A 495 0.38 22.54 25.82
N ALA A 496 1.41 22.56 26.66
CA ALA A 496 1.35 22.01 28.02
C ALA A 496 0.38 22.79 28.95
N VAL A 497 0.08 24.05 28.58
CA VAL A 497 -0.83 24.95 29.31
C VAL A 497 -2.27 24.90 28.79
N ARG A 498 -2.51 24.41 27.56
CA ARG A 498 -3.86 24.25 26.99
C ARG A 498 -4.28 22.77 27.01
N GLY A 499 -4.75 22.33 28.16
CA GLY A 499 -5.37 21.01 28.31
C GLY A 499 -6.68 20.89 27.56
N GLU A 500 -6.65 20.57 26.25
CA GLU A 500 -7.85 20.23 25.48
C GLU A 500 -7.78 18.89 24.73
N ASP A 501 -6.62 18.26 24.57
CA ASP A 501 -6.47 17.03 23.76
C ASP A 501 -5.91 15.79 24.50
N ALA A 502 -5.94 15.78 25.84
CA ALA A 502 -5.70 14.55 26.61
C ALA A 502 -7.01 13.74 26.70
N PRO A 503 -7.02 12.42 26.36
CA PRO A 503 -8.18 11.59 26.61
C PRO A 503 -8.54 11.65 28.09
N ALA A 504 -9.81 11.94 28.39
CA ALA A 504 -10.37 11.88 29.73
C ALA A 504 -10.37 10.43 30.24
N THR A 505 -9.20 9.93 30.63
CA THR A 505 -9.03 8.75 31.46
C THR A 505 -8.63 9.28 32.83
N GLY A 506 -9.36 8.87 33.86
CA GLY A 506 -9.40 9.48 35.20
C GLY A 506 -8.13 9.35 36.05
N SER A 507 -6.94 9.43 35.49
CA SER A 507 -5.68 9.60 36.22
C SER A 507 -5.34 11.09 36.26
N GLY A 508 -5.67 11.76 37.36
CA GLY A 508 -5.45 13.19 37.59
C GLY A 508 -3.97 13.60 37.68
N PHE A 509 -3.22 13.49 36.59
CA PHE A 509 -1.76 13.65 36.56
C PHE A 509 -1.16 14.75 35.65
N PRO A 510 -1.88 15.59 34.85
CA PRO A 510 -1.20 16.68 34.13
C PRO A 510 -0.94 17.92 34.98
N ARG A 511 -1.92 18.33 35.81
CA ARG A 511 -1.83 19.55 36.63
C ARG A 511 -1.15 19.29 37.98
N ALA A 512 -1.35 18.10 38.54
CA ALA A 512 -0.71 17.66 39.77
C ALA A 512 0.82 17.53 39.62
N ALA A 513 1.37 17.08 38.49
CA ALA A 513 2.83 16.97 38.34
C ALA A 513 3.55 18.33 38.33
N LEU A 514 2.92 19.37 37.77
CA LEU A 514 3.43 20.75 37.76
C LEU A 514 3.12 21.50 39.08
N GLU A 515 1.99 21.22 39.74
CA GLU A 515 1.67 21.77 41.07
C GLU A 515 2.47 21.08 42.20
N TYR A 516 2.81 19.79 42.07
CA TYR A 516 3.61 19.03 43.05
C TYR A 516 5.11 19.33 42.96
N ALA A 517 5.60 19.71 41.78
CA ALA A 517 6.96 20.25 41.62
C ALA A 517 7.12 21.66 42.24
N GLY A 518 6.02 22.39 42.43
CA GLY A 518 6.01 23.77 42.91
C GLY A 518 5.61 23.97 44.38
N GLN A 519 5.15 22.95 45.10
CA GLN A 519 4.63 23.10 46.47
C GLN A 519 4.90 21.89 47.37
N LEU A 520 6.12 21.79 47.91
CA LEU A 520 6.37 21.08 49.17
C LEU A 520 7.34 21.92 50.03
N PRO A 521 7.02 22.21 51.30
CA PRO A 521 7.95 22.88 52.21
C PRO A 521 9.15 21.96 52.50
N VAL A 522 10.34 22.54 52.41
CA VAL A 522 11.68 21.90 52.52
C VAL A 522 11.98 21.31 53.92
N SER A 523 11.00 21.23 54.83
CA SER A 523 11.24 20.98 56.26
C SER A 523 10.92 19.56 56.79
N GLU A 524 10.56 18.59 55.95
CA GLU A 524 10.33 17.20 56.40
C GLU A 524 10.96 16.15 55.46
N LEU A 525 12.27 16.23 55.24
CA LEU A 525 13.04 15.15 54.60
C LEU A 525 13.68 14.25 55.68
N PRO A 526 13.49 12.92 55.65
CA PRO A 526 14.31 12.00 56.43
C PRO A 526 15.77 12.05 55.91
N PRO A 527 16.77 11.83 56.78
CA PRO A 527 18.18 12.05 56.42
C PRO A 527 18.63 11.10 55.31
N ALA A 528 19.47 11.62 54.41
CA ALA A 528 20.09 10.88 53.33
C ALA A 528 20.86 9.66 53.88
N ALA A 529 20.50 8.47 53.42
CA ALA A 529 21.29 7.27 53.62
C ALA A 529 21.56 6.61 52.26
N SER A 530 22.85 6.49 51.93
CA SER A 530 23.50 5.93 50.73
C SER A 530 23.63 6.89 49.53
N PRO A 531 24.73 6.79 48.74
CA PRO A 531 24.84 7.51 47.47
C PRO A 531 23.62 7.14 46.62
N GLN A 532 22.91 8.15 46.13
CA GLN A 532 21.70 7.95 45.34
C GLN A 532 22.07 7.17 44.07
N LEU A 533 21.69 5.90 44.00
CA LEU A 533 21.85 5.09 42.79
C LEU A 533 20.94 5.66 41.71
N ARG A 534 21.54 6.08 40.60
CA ARG A 534 20.89 6.68 39.43
C ARG A 534 21.51 6.08 38.17
N ASP A 535 21.23 4.80 37.93
CA ASP A 535 21.78 4.09 36.78
C ASP A 535 20.73 4.03 35.65
N ALA A 536 21.17 4.32 34.43
CA ALA A 536 20.39 4.13 33.21
C ALA A 536 21.24 3.43 32.15
N GLU A 537 20.74 2.31 31.62
CA GLU A 537 21.40 1.54 30.58
C GLU A 537 20.42 1.28 29.43
N ILE A 538 20.86 1.52 28.20
CA ILE A 538 20.06 1.22 27.02
C ILE A 538 20.19 -0.27 26.72
N SER A 539 19.20 -1.07 27.12
CA SER A 539 19.20 -2.52 26.87
C SER A 539 18.81 -2.90 25.44
N ARG A 540 18.13 -2.01 24.73
CA ARG A 540 17.84 -2.18 23.29
C ARG A 540 17.67 -0.85 22.58
N TYR A 541 18.44 -0.64 21.53
CA TYR A 541 18.36 0.55 20.69
C TYR A 541 17.88 0.21 19.28
N GLY A 542 16.60 0.47 19.00
CA GLY A 542 15.98 0.26 17.70
C GLY A 542 15.65 1.58 16.99
N MET A 543 15.31 1.50 15.70
CA MET A 543 14.91 2.68 14.90
C MET A 543 13.58 3.28 15.35
N ARG A 544 12.64 2.44 15.81
CA ARG A 544 11.30 2.85 16.23
C ARG A 544 11.17 2.92 17.75
N ASP A 545 11.84 2.03 18.45
CA ASP A 545 11.73 1.85 19.89
C ASP A 545 13.11 1.75 20.57
N VAL A 546 13.23 2.39 21.72
CA VAL A 546 14.41 2.37 22.58
C VAL A 546 13.97 1.93 23.97
N TYR A 547 14.64 0.93 24.53
CA TYR A 547 14.41 0.42 25.88
C TYR A 547 15.56 0.86 26.75
N VAL A 548 15.23 1.49 27.87
CA VAL A 548 16.17 1.96 28.87
C VAL A 548 15.82 1.28 30.18
N ASP A 549 16.71 0.46 30.69
CA ASP A 549 16.61 -0.11 32.02
C ASP A 549 17.17 0.88 33.01
N VAL A 550 16.40 1.20 34.03
CA VAL A 550 16.72 2.23 35.01
C VAL A 550 16.63 1.66 36.43
N ASN A 551 17.56 2.09 37.27
CA ASN A 551 17.58 1.79 38.69
C ASN A 551 17.71 3.10 39.47
N VAL A 552 16.67 3.45 40.22
CA VAL A 552 16.60 4.75 40.90
C VAL A 552 16.26 4.53 42.38
N SER A 553 17.02 5.17 43.27
CA SER A 553 16.79 5.10 44.72
C SER A 553 15.68 6.03 45.24
N ASP A 554 15.21 6.96 44.41
CA ASP A 554 14.13 7.93 44.68
C ASP A 554 13.51 8.36 43.32
N ARG A 555 12.87 9.53 43.26
CA ARG A 555 12.43 10.18 42.02
C ARG A 555 13.59 10.75 41.19
N GLY A 556 13.39 10.86 39.89
CA GLY A 556 14.36 11.48 38.98
C GLY A 556 13.82 11.69 37.56
N TRP A 557 14.63 12.33 36.73
CA TRP A 557 14.33 12.56 35.32
C TRP A 557 15.25 11.71 34.46
N LEU A 558 14.66 10.80 33.69
CA LEU A 558 15.39 10.06 32.66
C LEU A 558 15.48 10.91 31.41
N VAL A 559 16.72 11.26 31.02
CA VAL A 559 17.02 11.95 29.77
C VAL A 559 17.55 10.94 28.76
N LEU A 560 16.94 10.93 27.58
CA LEU A 560 17.44 10.21 26.41
C LEU A 560 17.96 11.26 25.42
N ALA A 561 19.27 11.24 25.15
CA ALA A 561 19.97 12.20 24.27
C ALA A 561 19.65 12.01 22.77
N ASP A 562 18.44 11.57 22.45
CA ASP A 562 17.88 11.49 21.11
C ASP A 562 17.02 12.69 20.80
N ALA A 563 17.10 13.20 19.57
CA ALA A 563 16.32 14.35 19.14
C ALA A 563 14.81 14.10 19.37
N TRP A 564 14.15 14.99 20.11
CA TRP A 564 12.72 15.03 20.32
C TRP A 564 12.01 15.34 19.01
N PHE A 565 10.86 14.71 18.79
CA PHE A 565 9.98 15.00 17.67
C PHE A 565 8.53 14.65 18.04
N PRO A 566 7.51 15.37 17.53
CA PRO A 566 6.12 15.01 17.82
C PRO A 566 5.78 13.57 17.40
N GLY A 567 5.20 12.79 18.32
CA GLY A 567 4.77 11.41 18.08
C GLY A 567 5.58 10.34 18.82
N TRP A 568 6.61 10.72 19.58
CA TRP A 568 7.20 9.83 20.59
C TRP A 568 6.25 9.65 21.77
N LYS A 569 6.19 8.42 22.25
CA LYS A 569 5.51 8.02 23.49
C LYS A 569 6.49 7.27 24.37
N ALA A 570 6.30 7.33 25.68
CA ALA A 570 7.08 6.54 26.62
C ALA A 570 6.16 5.68 27.46
N TYR A 571 6.63 4.49 27.82
CA TYR A 571 5.90 3.53 28.63
C TYR A 571 6.83 3.00 29.72
N ILE A 572 6.34 2.88 30.95
CA ILE A 572 7.09 2.31 32.08
C ILE A 572 6.48 0.97 32.49
N ARG A 573 7.36 0.02 32.83
CA ARG A 573 6.99 -1.27 33.42
C ARG A 573 8.05 -1.76 34.41
N PRO A 574 7.70 -2.67 35.33
CA PRO A 574 8.67 -3.30 36.21
C PRO A 574 9.75 -4.05 35.42
N PHE A 575 10.98 -4.02 35.94
CA PHE A 575 12.11 -4.73 35.33
C PHE A 575 11.84 -6.24 35.19
N GLY A 576 12.26 -6.83 34.07
CA GLY A 576 12.11 -8.26 33.79
C GLY A 576 10.74 -8.70 33.21
N VAL A 577 9.74 -7.82 33.17
CA VAL A 577 8.45 -8.11 32.52
C VAL A 577 8.58 -8.02 30.99
N THR A 578 8.27 -9.11 30.28
CA THR A 578 8.36 -9.18 28.81
C THR A 578 6.98 -9.30 28.16
N GLY A 579 6.58 -8.32 27.35
CA GLY A 579 5.36 -8.38 26.53
C GLY A 579 4.65 -7.02 26.40
N GLU A 580 3.93 -6.82 25.30
CA GLU A 580 2.97 -5.71 25.15
C GLU A 580 1.57 -6.25 25.47
N GLY A 581 0.82 -5.62 26.38
CA GLY A 581 -0.57 -6.03 26.64
C GLY A 581 -1.04 -5.82 28.07
N VAL A 582 -1.85 -6.77 28.53
CA VAL A 582 -2.41 -6.82 29.88
C VAL A 582 -1.91 -8.07 30.60
N ASP A 583 -1.76 -8.02 31.92
CA ASP A 583 -1.48 -9.20 32.75
C ASP A 583 -2.64 -10.22 32.69
N ALA A 584 -2.48 -11.35 33.38
CA ALA A 584 -3.50 -12.40 33.41
C ALA A 584 -4.83 -11.91 34.01
N GLU A 585 -4.76 -10.85 34.82
CA GLU A 585 -5.85 -10.16 35.49
C GLU A 585 -6.49 -9.04 34.65
N GLY A 586 -5.90 -8.70 33.50
CA GLY A 586 -6.42 -7.69 32.57
C GLY A 586 -5.93 -6.26 32.82
N ASN A 587 -4.96 -6.05 33.71
CA ASN A 587 -4.32 -4.74 33.93
C ASN A 587 -3.25 -4.46 32.89
N PRO A 588 -3.10 -3.21 32.40
CA PRO A 588 -2.03 -2.86 31.47
C PRO A 588 -0.66 -3.20 32.05
N LEU A 589 0.15 -3.96 31.30
CA LEU A 589 1.54 -4.28 31.65
C LEU A 589 2.46 -3.06 31.59
N GLU A 590 2.02 -1.99 30.93
CA GLU A 590 2.76 -0.76 30.69
C GLU A 590 1.89 0.46 30.98
N THR A 591 2.45 1.44 31.68
CA THR A 591 1.81 2.74 31.95
C THR A 591 2.44 3.81 31.07
N GLU A 592 1.64 4.62 30.37
CA GLU A 592 2.15 5.70 29.50
C GLU A 592 2.70 6.86 30.35
N LEU A 593 3.94 7.28 30.04
CA LEU A 593 4.59 8.46 30.63
C LEU A 593 4.57 9.63 29.63
N PRO A 594 4.33 10.87 30.11
CA PRO A 594 4.46 12.06 29.28
C PRO A 594 5.93 12.28 28.88
N VAL A 595 6.16 12.52 27.58
CA VAL A 595 7.49 12.82 27.03
C VAL A 595 7.66 14.32 26.91
N PHE A 596 8.65 14.86 27.59
CA PHE A 596 9.02 16.28 27.57
C PHE A 596 10.17 16.53 26.60
N ARG A 597 10.22 17.74 26.05
CA ARG A 597 11.38 18.23 25.31
C ARG A 597 12.36 18.85 26.30
N ALA A 598 13.59 18.36 26.30
CA ALA A 598 14.65 18.70 27.23
C ALA A 598 15.85 19.33 26.50
N ASP A 599 16.52 20.27 27.16
CA ASP A 599 17.78 20.88 26.75
C ASP A 599 17.78 21.35 25.29
N GLY A 600 16.67 21.93 24.84
CA GLY A 600 16.49 22.42 23.48
C GLY A 600 16.24 21.34 22.42
N ASN A 601 16.60 20.08 22.64
CA ASN A 601 16.59 19.06 21.59
C ASN A 601 16.23 17.64 22.04
N PHE A 602 16.50 17.23 23.28
CA PHE A 602 16.39 15.85 23.73
C PHE A 602 15.04 15.50 24.34
N ARG A 603 14.87 14.23 24.75
CA ARG A 603 13.64 13.71 25.34
C ARG A 603 13.86 13.44 26.83
N ALA A 604 12.92 13.82 27.66
CA ALA A 604 12.92 13.47 29.07
C ALA A 604 11.58 12.91 29.54
N VAL A 605 11.62 12.01 30.53
CA VAL A 605 10.44 11.50 31.23
C VAL A 605 10.68 11.53 32.74
N TYR A 606 9.62 11.75 33.50
CA TYR A 606 9.69 11.74 34.96
C TYR A 606 9.50 10.32 35.49
N LEU A 607 10.38 9.89 36.38
CA LEU A 607 10.32 8.63 37.11
C LEU A 607 9.81 8.90 38.53
N PRO A 608 8.57 8.51 38.87
CA PRO A 608 7.91 8.98 40.09
C PRO A 608 8.31 8.23 41.36
N GLU A 609 8.82 7.00 41.25
CA GLU A 609 9.04 6.09 42.39
C GLU A 609 10.39 5.38 42.28
N ALA A 610 10.99 5.12 43.44
CA ALA A 610 12.18 4.30 43.56
C ALA A 610 11.90 2.86 43.08
N GLY A 611 12.87 2.27 42.37
CA GLY A 611 12.76 0.90 41.88
C GLY A 611 13.56 0.63 40.62
N GLN A 612 13.47 -0.63 40.17
CA GLN A 612 14.02 -1.08 38.90
C GLN A 612 12.91 -1.13 37.86
N TRP A 613 13.08 -0.35 36.80
CA TRP A 613 12.08 -0.17 35.76
C TRP A 613 12.69 -0.36 34.37
N THR A 614 11.86 -0.72 33.41
CA THR A 614 12.19 -0.60 31.98
C THR A 614 11.31 0.49 31.38
N VAL A 615 11.93 1.52 30.82
CA VAL A 615 11.26 2.59 30.08
C VAL A 615 11.40 2.33 28.59
N ARG A 616 10.27 2.20 27.90
CA ARG A 616 10.19 2.01 26.45
C ARG A 616 9.75 3.30 25.78
N PHE A 617 10.66 3.94 25.05
CA PHE A 617 10.32 5.00 24.11
C PHE A 617 9.90 4.36 22.78
N VAL A 618 8.78 4.79 22.22
CA VAL A 618 8.29 4.31 20.92
C VAL A 618 7.81 5.45 20.04
N TYR A 619 8.25 5.48 18.79
CA TYR A 619 7.82 6.45 17.80
C TYR A 619 6.57 5.95 17.07
N SER A 620 5.45 6.65 17.27
CA SER A 620 4.17 6.37 16.61
C SER A 620 3.54 7.67 16.10
N PRO A 621 4.09 8.27 15.04
CA PRO A 621 3.64 9.58 14.59
C PRO A 621 2.29 9.51 13.87
N ARG A 622 1.46 10.54 14.10
CA ARG A 622 0.17 10.70 13.39
C ARG A 622 0.33 10.77 11.86
N SER A 623 1.48 11.23 11.34
CA SER A 623 1.79 11.20 9.88
C SER A 623 1.70 9.80 9.32
N LEU A 624 2.35 8.85 9.98
CA LEU A 624 2.45 7.50 9.48
C LEU A 624 1.07 6.86 9.49
N GLN A 625 0.31 7.07 10.56
CA GLN A 625 -1.06 6.57 10.70
C GLN A 625 -1.99 7.15 9.61
N VAL A 626 -1.99 8.47 9.41
CA VAL A 626 -2.78 9.13 8.34
C VAL A 626 -2.28 8.71 6.95
N GLY A 627 -0.96 8.59 6.76
CA GLY A 627 -0.36 8.15 5.51
C GLY A 627 -0.76 6.72 5.14
N ILE A 628 -0.77 5.80 6.12
CA ILE A 628 -1.29 4.43 5.96
C ILE A 628 -2.78 4.47 5.58
N TYR A 629 -3.58 5.28 6.27
CA TYR A 629 -5.01 5.43 5.98
C TYR A 629 -5.29 5.93 4.55
N VAL A 630 -4.63 7.01 4.14
CA VAL A 630 -4.78 7.59 2.80
C VAL A 630 -4.31 6.62 1.72
N SER A 631 -3.16 5.96 1.94
CA SER A 631 -2.62 4.97 1.01
C SER A 631 -3.57 3.77 0.85
N PHE A 632 -4.16 3.32 1.95
CA PHE A 632 -5.15 2.26 1.96
C PHE A 632 -6.43 2.64 1.20
N LEU A 633 -6.99 3.83 1.45
CA LEU A 633 -8.15 4.33 0.70
C LEU A 633 -7.85 4.50 -0.79
N ALA A 634 -6.65 4.99 -1.13
CA ALA A 634 -6.22 5.13 -2.51
C ALA A 634 -6.11 3.77 -3.20
N LEU A 635 -5.53 2.77 -2.54
CA LEU A 635 -5.43 1.41 -3.04
C LEU A 635 -6.82 0.79 -3.29
N ILE A 636 -7.74 0.89 -2.32
CA ILE A 636 -9.12 0.41 -2.49
C ILE A 636 -9.78 1.11 -3.68
N SER A 637 -9.64 2.44 -3.76
CA SER A 637 -10.21 3.23 -4.85
C SER A 637 -9.66 2.78 -6.21
N LEU A 638 -8.36 2.51 -6.31
CA LEU A 638 -7.73 1.98 -7.52
C LEU A 638 -8.21 0.58 -7.88
N ILE A 639 -8.42 -0.30 -6.88
CA ILE A 639 -8.98 -1.64 -7.11
C ILE A 639 -10.43 -1.53 -7.60
N LEU A 640 -11.24 -0.67 -6.99
CA LEU A 640 -12.63 -0.41 -7.42
C LEU A 640 -12.67 0.13 -8.86
N LEU A 641 -11.83 1.14 -9.17
CA LEU A 641 -11.71 1.72 -10.51
C LEU A 641 -11.19 0.72 -11.54
N GLY A 642 -10.20 -0.10 -11.16
CA GLY A 642 -9.65 -1.16 -11.99
C GLY A 642 -10.68 -2.26 -12.27
N GLY A 643 -11.47 -2.62 -11.26
CA GLY A 643 -12.60 -3.53 -11.39
C GLY A 643 -13.68 -2.99 -12.33
N TRP A 644 -14.06 -1.72 -12.16
CA TRP A 644 -15.01 -1.03 -13.03
C TRP A 644 -14.50 -0.92 -14.47
N TRP A 645 -13.21 -0.61 -14.67
CA TRP A 645 -12.58 -0.59 -15.98
C TRP A 645 -12.53 -1.98 -16.63
N ALA A 646 -12.14 -3.01 -15.88
CA ALA A 646 -12.09 -4.39 -16.36
C ALA A 646 -13.48 -4.85 -16.80
N TRP A 647 -14.50 -4.55 -15.99
CA TRP A 647 -15.89 -4.77 -16.32
C TRP A 647 -16.26 -4.14 -17.67
N GLY A 648 -16.02 -2.83 -17.85
CA GLY A 648 -16.31 -2.12 -19.10
C GLY A 648 -15.53 -2.64 -20.32
N LYS A 649 -14.40 -3.32 -20.12
CA LYS A 649 -13.58 -3.90 -21.19
C LYS A 649 -14.02 -5.30 -21.61
N PHE A 650 -14.40 -6.14 -20.65
CA PHE A 650 -14.82 -7.52 -20.90
C PHE A 650 -16.31 -7.62 -21.24
N TYR A 651 -17.10 -6.60 -20.90
CA TYR A 651 -18.51 -6.52 -21.21
C TYR A 651 -18.75 -5.62 -22.44
N ARG A 652 -19.10 -6.22 -23.58
CA ARG A 652 -19.59 -5.51 -24.77
C ARG A 652 -21.03 -5.94 -25.04
N ASP A 653 -21.88 -4.99 -25.43
CA ASP A 653 -23.21 -5.32 -25.94
C ASP A 653 -23.07 -6.12 -27.24
N VAL A 654 -23.66 -7.32 -27.25
CA VAL A 654 -23.80 -8.20 -28.42
C VAL A 654 -25.30 -8.53 -28.54
N ASP A 655 -25.74 -8.66 -29.79
CA ASP A 655 -27.13 -8.61 -30.30
C ASP A 655 -28.13 -9.61 -29.67
N ASP A 656 -29.42 -9.33 -29.92
CA ASP A 656 -30.63 -9.59 -29.11
C ASP A 656 -31.07 -11.04 -28.78
N GLU A 657 -30.48 -12.10 -29.34
CA GLU A 657 -31.08 -13.45 -29.19
C GLU A 657 -30.70 -14.22 -27.90
N ASP A 658 -29.65 -13.82 -27.17
CA ASP A 658 -29.16 -14.53 -25.96
C ASP A 658 -29.62 -13.92 -24.61
N ALA A 659 -30.65 -13.06 -24.60
CA ALA A 659 -30.96 -12.16 -23.48
C ALA A 659 -31.19 -12.85 -22.11
N ALA A 660 -31.85 -14.01 -22.06
CA ALA A 660 -32.15 -14.72 -20.81
C ALA A 660 -30.90 -15.39 -20.21
N VAL A 661 -30.13 -16.12 -21.03
CA VAL A 661 -28.86 -16.76 -20.61
C VAL A 661 -27.84 -15.68 -20.24
N ARG A 662 -27.81 -14.56 -20.98
CA ARG A 662 -26.99 -13.37 -20.67
C ARG A 662 -27.38 -12.75 -19.34
N THR A 663 -28.65 -12.61 -19.02
CA THR A 663 -29.10 -12.00 -17.75
C THR A 663 -28.66 -12.84 -16.56
N VAL A 664 -28.82 -14.16 -16.63
CA VAL A 664 -28.38 -15.08 -15.57
C VAL A 664 -26.84 -15.08 -15.43
N ALA A 665 -26.11 -15.17 -16.55
CA ALA A 665 -24.64 -15.15 -16.53
C ALA A 665 -24.08 -13.81 -16.06
N LYS A 666 -24.68 -12.69 -16.48
CA LYS A 666 -24.35 -11.32 -16.05
C LYS A 666 -24.58 -11.17 -14.55
N ASN A 667 -25.77 -11.52 -14.06
CA ASN A 667 -26.12 -11.34 -12.66
C ASN A 667 -25.24 -12.20 -11.74
N THR A 668 -24.95 -13.44 -12.14
CA THR A 668 -24.06 -14.34 -11.41
C THR A 668 -22.61 -13.83 -11.41
N SER A 669 -22.09 -13.42 -12.57
CA SER A 669 -20.70 -12.95 -12.69
C SER A 669 -20.45 -11.62 -11.97
N VAL A 670 -21.42 -10.69 -12.03
CA VAL A 670 -21.38 -9.42 -11.29
C VAL A 670 -21.33 -9.69 -9.79
N GLN A 671 -22.22 -10.56 -9.30
CA GLN A 671 -22.29 -10.87 -7.88
C GLN A 671 -21.02 -11.57 -7.40
N MET A 672 -20.48 -12.52 -8.17
CA MET A 672 -19.20 -13.18 -7.87
C MET A 672 -18.06 -12.17 -7.80
N PHE A 673 -17.93 -11.30 -8.81
CA PHE A 673 -16.87 -10.30 -8.86
C PHE A 673 -16.96 -9.31 -7.69
N LEU A 674 -18.14 -8.76 -7.42
CA LEU A 674 -18.35 -7.81 -6.32
C LEU A 674 -18.15 -8.45 -4.95
N SER A 675 -18.52 -9.72 -4.80
CA SER A 675 -18.31 -10.45 -3.55
C SER A 675 -16.83 -10.77 -3.31
N LEU A 676 -16.08 -11.15 -4.36
CA LEU A 676 -14.62 -11.29 -4.29
C LEU A 676 -13.93 -9.96 -3.94
N LEU A 677 -14.40 -8.87 -4.54
CA LEU A 677 -13.93 -7.52 -4.28
C LEU A 677 -14.17 -7.12 -2.83
N ASN A 678 -15.36 -7.36 -2.29
CA ASN A 678 -15.68 -7.09 -0.89
C ASN A 678 -14.81 -7.91 0.05
N ARG A 679 -14.57 -9.20 -0.25
CA ARG A 679 -13.68 -10.06 0.55
C ARG A 679 -12.24 -9.56 0.53
N ALA A 680 -11.76 -9.06 -0.61
CA ALA A 680 -10.45 -8.43 -0.70
C ALA A 680 -10.39 -7.14 0.14
N ILE A 681 -11.40 -6.28 0.05
CA ILE A 681 -11.53 -5.06 0.88
C ILE A 681 -11.50 -5.42 2.38
N ASP A 682 -12.27 -6.42 2.80
CA ASP A 682 -12.31 -6.90 4.19
C ASP A 682 -10.95 -7.45 4.63
N PHE A 683 -10.25 -8.17 3.75
CA PHE A 683 -8.93 -8.72 4.05
C PHE A 683 -7.88 -7.62 4.22
N VAL A 684 -7.85 -6.61 3.36
CA VAL A 684 -6.93 -5.47 3.52
C VAL A 684 -7.30 -4.65 4.77
N PHE A 685 -8.60 -4.45 5.04
CA PHE A 685 -9.03 -3.80 6.28
C PHE A 685 -8.61 -4.59 7.53
N ALA A 686 -8.66 -5.92 7.46
CA ALA A 686 -8.18 -6.76 8.55
C ALA A 686 -6.70 -6.55 8.86
N MET A 687 -5.85 -6.23 7.87
CA MET A 687 -4.43 -5.91 8.11
C MET A 687 -4.27 -4.66 8.98
N LEU A 688 -5.04 -3.60 8.68
CA LEU A 688 -5.04 -2.38 9.48
C LEU A 688 -5.56 -2.67 10.89
N ARG A 689 -6.71 -3.34 10.97
CA ARG A 689 -7.39 -3.64 12.23
C ARG A 689 -6.53 -4.46 13.18
N LEU A 690 -5.86 -5.50 12.70
CA LEU A 690 -4.95 -6.34 13.50
C LEU A 690 -3.78 -5.52 14.06
N ARG A 691 -3.14 -4.71 13.22
CA ARG A 691 -1.98 -3.89 13.63
C ARG A 691 -2.33 -2.82 14.64
N VAL A 692 -3.53 -2.23 14.53
CA VAL A 692 -3.96 -1.16 15.43
C VAL A 692 -4.50 -1.73 16.75
N LEU A 693 -5.27 -2.82 16.72
CA LEU A 693 -5.89 -3.38 17.92
C LEU A 693 -4.96 -4.34 18.70
N GLY A 694 -3.92 -4.86 18.06
CA GLY A 694 -3.07 -5.92 18.62
C GLY A 694 -3.85 -7.22 18.90
N PRO A 695 -3.19 -8.23 19.50
CA PRO A 695 -3.81 -9.54 19.79
C PRO A 695 -5.03 -9.44 20.70
N THR A 696 -4.96 -8.68 21.80
CA THR A 696 -6.05 -8.59 22.78
C THR A 696 -7.28 -7.88 22.20
N GLY A 697 -7.11 -6.72 21.56
CA GLY A 697 -8.22 -5.97 20.97
C GLY A 697 -8.85 -6.69 19.77
N GLU A 698 -8.04 -7.36 18.94
CA GLU A 698 -8.55 -8.26 17.89
C GLU A 698 -9.37 -9.39 18.50
N GLY A 699 -8.88 -10.01 19.57
CA GLY A 699 -9.54 -11.13 20.23
C GLY A 699 -10.91 -10.77 20.79
N SER A 700 -11.02 -9.64 21.48
CA SER A 700 -12.31 -9.11 21.94
C SER A 700 -13.26 -8.85 20.78
N TYR A 701 -12.79 -8.25 19.69
CA TYR A 701 -13.63 -8.05 18.50
C TYR A 701 -14.08 -9.38 17.86
N ALA A 702 -13.16 -10.32 17.66
CA ALA A 702 -13.44 -11.62 17.05
C ALA A 702 -14.45 -12.42 17.89
N PHE A 703 -14.31 -12.38 19.22
CA PHE A 703 -15.27 -12.96 20.17
C PHE A 703 -16.66 -12.33 20.00
N VAL A 704 -16.77 -11.00 20.02
CA VAL A 704 -18.04 -10.28 19.84
C VAL A 704 -18.69 -10.61 18.49
N ILE A 705 -17.90 -10.65 17.40
CA ILE A 705 -18.39 -11.02 16.06
C ILE A 705 -18.85 -12.48 16.02
N ALA A 706 -18.16 -13.39 16.70
CA ALA A 706 -18.55 -14.78 16.77
C ALA A 706 -19.90 -14.96 17.47
N ILE A 707 -20.17 -14.21 18.55
CA ILE A 707 -21.48 -14.20 19.22
C ILE A 707 -22.54 -13.56 18.31
N TYR A 708 -22.24 -12.40 17.73
CA TYR A 708 -23.13 -11.71 16.80
C TYR A 708 -23.59 -12.62 15.65
N GLY A 709 -22.66 -13.37 15.04
CA GLY A 709 -22.95 -14.26 13.90
C GLY A 709 -23.95 -15.36 14.25
N PHE A 710 -23.98 -15.85 15.48
CA PHE A 710 -25.01 -16.82 15.91
C PHE A 710 -26.39 -16.18 15.98
N PHE A 711 -26.50 -15.02 16.62
CA PHE A 711 -27.77 -14.29 16.69
C PHE A 711 -28.26 -13.88 15.30
N GLU A 712 -27.34 -13.54 14.41
CA GLU A 712 -27.67 -13.24 13.02
C GLU A 712 -28.38 -14.42 12.32
N VAL A 713 -27.88 -15.64 12.48
CA VAL A 713 -28.51 -16.84 11.88
C VAL A 713 -29.89 -17.09 12.47
N VAL A 714 -30.03 -16.97 13.79
CA VAL A 714 -31.30 -17.15 14.49
C VAL A 714 -32.34 -16.13 14.02
N VAL A 715 -31.99 -14.85 13.92
CA VAL A 715 -32.94 -13.80 13.52
C VAL A 715 -33.26 -13.85 12.02
N ARG A 716 -32.30 -14.21 11.16
CA ARG A 716 -32.55 -14.37 9.71
C ARG A 716 -33.45 -15.57 9.40
N PHE A 717 -33.35 -16.64 10.20
CA PHE A 717 -34.22 -17.83 10.22
C PHE A 717 -34.46 -18.52 8.86
N GLY A 718 -33.57 -18.33 7.87
CA GLY A 718 -33.77 -18.84 6.50
C GLY A 718 -34.89 -18.15 5.71
N LEU A 719 -35.54 -17.13 6.26
CA LEU A 719 -36.70 -16.45 5.67
C LEU A 719 -36.36 -15.72 4.36
N GLY A 720 -35.10 -15.34 4.15
CA GLY A 720 -34.67 -14.65 2.92
C GLY A 720 -34.79 -15.55 1.68
N THR A 721 -34.37 -16.81 1.79
CA THR A 721 -34.49 -17.80 0.70
C THR A 721 -35.95 -18.09 0.36
N LEU A 722 -36.77 -18.22 1.39
CA LEU A 722 -38.21 -18.44 1.24
C LEU A 722 -38.88 -17.21 0.57
N LEU A 723 -38.55 -16.01 1.04
CA LEU A 723 -39.05 -14.75 0.47
C LEU A 723 -38.67 -14.62 -1.01
N THR A 724 -37.43 -14.92 -1.38
CA THR A 724 -37.00 -14.87 -2.79
C THR A 724 -37.80 -15.85 -3.66
N ARG A 725 -38.02 -17.08 -3.16
CA ARG A 725 -38.80 -18.10 -3.89
C ARG A 725 -40.26 -17.69 -4.07
N ASP A 726 -40.93 -17.33 -2.98
CA ASP A 726 -42.38 -17.10 -2.98
C ASP A 726 -42.73 -15.82 -3.76
N VAL A 727 -41.89 -14.77 -3.66
CA VAL A 727 -42.05 -13.54 -4.47
C VAL A 727 -41.73 -13.78 -5.94
N ALA A 728 -40.77 -14.65 -6.27
CA ALA A 728 -40.48 -14.98 -7.66
C ALA A 728 -41.63 -15.74 -8.34
N GLN A 729 -42.38 -16.55 -7.56
CA GLN A 729 -43.59 -17.26 -8.02
C GLN A 729 -44.79 -16.32 -8.15
N GLU A 730 -45.03 -15.46 -7.16
CA GLU A 730 -46.19 -14.57 -7.09
C GLU A 730 -45.78 -13.11 -6.88
N LYS A 731 -45.26 -12.48 -7.94
CA LYS A 731 -44.74 -11.09 -7.89
C LYS A 731 -45.78 -10.07 -7.41
N ASP A 732 -47.06 -10.27 -7.71
CA ASP A 732 -48.14 -9.36 -7.28
C ASP A 732 -48.38 -9.40 -5.76
N GLN A 733 -48.01 -10.50 -5.10
CA GLN A 733 -48.11 -10.68 -3.65
C GLN A 733 -46.82 -10.29 -2.91
N ALA A 734 -45.84 -9.68 -3.59
CA ALA A 734 -44.55 -9.30 -3.02
C ALA A 734 -44.67 -8.54 -1.69
N GLY A 735 -45.62 -7.61 -1.61
CA GLY A 735 -45.86 -6.82 -0.41
C GLY A 735 -46.40 -7.62 0.77
N ARG A 736 -47.23 -8.64 0.51
CA ARG A 736 -47.75 -9.55 1.55
C ARG A 736 -46.63 -10.42 2.12
N TYR A 737 -45.80 -11.02 1.26
CA TYR A 737 -44.68 -11.83 1.72
C TYR A 737 -43.64 -10.98 2.47
N LEU A 738 -43.28 -9.81 1.95
CA LEU A 738 -42.33 -8.91 2.59
C LEU A 738 -42.82 -8.41 3.96
N SER A 739 -44.08 -7.96 4.08
CA SER A 739 -44.65 -7.53 5.38
C SER A 739 -44.59 -8.62 6.44
N ASN A 740 -44.86 -9.88 6.06
CA ASN A 740 -44.83 -11.01 6.99
C ASN A 740 -43.43 -11.40 7.41
N VAL A 741 -42.47 -11.39 6.48
CA VAL A 741 -41.06 -11.65 6.80
C VAL A 741 -40.48 -10.56 7.68
N LEU A 742 -40.81 -9.29 7.44
CA LEU A 742 -40.38 -8.18 8.29
C LEU A 742 -40.94 -8.31 9.71
N MET A 743 -42.23 -8.65 9.85
CA MET A 743 -42.84 -8.86 11.17
C MET A 743 -42.23 -10.06 11.92
N LEU A 744 -42.02 -11.18 11.23
CA LEU A 744 -41.34 -12.35 11.81
C LEU A 744 -39.92 -12.02 12.28
N ARG A 745 -39.13 -11.31 11.46
CA ARG A 745 -37.77 -10.89 11.83
C ARG A 745 -37.75 -9.94 13.01
N LEU A 746 -38.72 -9.03 13.11
CA LEU A 746 -38.88 -8.17 14.28
C LEU A 746 -39.15 -9.00 15.54
N LEU A 747 -40.08 -9.96 15.49
CA LEU A 747 -40.40 -10.83 16.63
C LEU A 747 -39.18 -11.67 17.04
N LEU A 748 -38.50 -12.29 16.09
CA LEU A 748 -37.28 -13.07 16.34
C LEU A 748 -36.15 -12.21 16.91
N TRP A 749 -36.00 -10.98 16.42
CA TRP A 749 -35.04 -10.03 16.96
C TRP A 749 -35.36 -9.63 18.41
N VAL A 750 -36.62 -9.33 18.73
CA VAL A 750 -37.06 -9.03 20.10
C VAL A 750 -36.82 -10.23 21.03
N VAL A 751 -37.13 -11.46 20.59
CA VAL A 751 -36.87 -12.69 21.35
C VAL A 751 -35.37 -12.94 21.55
N SER A 752 -34.53 -12.51 20.62
CA SER A 752 -33.07 -12.69 20.74
C SER A 752 -32.42 -11.78 21.80
N ILE A 753 -33.04 -10.65 22.17
CA ILE A 753 -32.52 -9.72 23.19
C ILE A 753 -32.39 -10.38 24.57
N PRO A 754 -33.44 -10.99 25.17
CA PRO A 754 -33.30 -11.64 26.47
C PRO A 754 -32.31 -12.81 26.42
N ILE A 755 -32.21 -13.53 25.29
CA ILE A 755 -31.22 -14.60 25.12
C ILE A 755 -29.80 -14.02 25.16
N LEU A 756 -29.54 -12.92 24.47
CA LEU A 756 -28.26 -12.22 24.53
C LEU A 756 -27.95 -11.75 25.96
N MET A 757 -28.92 -11.19 26.68
CA MET A 757 -28.74 -10.76 28.08
C MET A 757 -28.36 -11.93 29.00
N VAL A 758 -28.97 -13.11 28.80
CA VAL A 758 -28.60 -14.33 29.53
C VAL A 758 -27.17 -14.75 29.19
N VAL A 759 -26.78 -14.76 27.90
CA VAL A 759 -25.42 -15.07 27.47
C VAL A 759 -24.41 -14.10 28.09
N MET A 760 -24.69 -12.80 28.03
CA MET A 760 -23.85 -11.78 28.67
C MET A 760 -23.73 -12.01 30.19
N GLY A 761 -24.83 -12.36 30.86
CA GLY A 761 -24.82 -12.69 32.29
C GLY A 761 -23.99 -13.93 32.63
N ILE A 762 -23.96 -14.95 31.77
CA ILE A 762 -23.10 -16.14 31.93
C ILE A 762 -21.63 -15.73 31.82
N TYR A 763 -21.25 -14.99 30.78
CA TYR A 763 -19.86 -14.54 30.60
C TYR A 763 -19.41 -13.51 31.64
N ALA A 764 -20.32 -12.70 32.18
CA ALA A 764 -20.02 -11.78 33.28
C ALA A 764 -19.69 -12.51 34.59
N ARG A 765 -20.23 -13.72 34.81
CA ARG A 765 -20.00 -14.49 36.05
C ARG A 765 -18.80 -15.45 35.99
N GLY A 766 -18.39 -15.90 34.80
CA GLY A 766 -17.33 -16.91 34.69
C GLY A 766 -16.52 -16.88 33.39
N GLY A 767 -16.69 -15.87 32.53
CA GLY A 767 -16.02 -15.77 31.24
C GLY A 767 -15.30 -14.44 30.96
N ASN A 768 -15.10 -13.61 31.99
CA ASN A 768 -14.38 -12.33 31.95
C ASN A 768 -14.84 -11.41 30.80
N LEU A 769 -16.15 -11.15 30.74
CA LEU A 769 -16.72 -10.17 29.80
C LEU A 769 -16.32 -8.74 30.18
N SER A 770 -15.63 -8.04 29.29
CA SER A 770 -15.27 -6.64 29.54
C SER A 770 -16.45 -5.68 29.28
N PRO A 771 -16.48 -4.49 29.92
CA PRO A 771 -17.50 -3.47 29.62
C PRO A 771 -17.52 -3.05 28.15
N ALA A 772 -16.35 -2.99 27.50
CA ALA A 772 -16.24 -2.67 26.08
C ALA A 772 -16.82 -3.78 25.19
N GLU A 773 -16.61 -5.06 25.54
CA GLU A 773 -17.22 -6.20 24.84
C GLU A 773 -18.75 -6.17 24.97
N ALA A 774 -19.25 -5.88 26.18
CA ALA A 774 -20.68 -5.72 26.43
C ALA A 774 -21.30 -4.59 25.59
N GLN A 775 -20.66 -3.42 25.56
CA GLN A 775 -21.10 -2.29 24.73
C GLN A 775 -21.12 -2.65 23.23
N ALA A 776 -20.07 -3.32 22.73
CA ALA A 776 -20.01 -3.74 21.34
C ALA A 776 -21.11 -4.77 21.00
N LEU A 777 -21.39 -5.73 21.88
CA LEU A 777 -22.49 -6.70 21.71
C LEU A 777 -23.85 -6.00 21.58
N VAL A 778 -24.13 -5.02 22.43
CA VAL A 778 -25.39 -4.24 22.37
C VAL A 778 -25.48 -3.46 21.05
N LEU A 779 -24.41 -2.78 20.64
CA LEU A 779 -24.37 -2.05 19.36
C LEU A 779 -24.59 -2.99 18.16
N PHE A 780 -23.96 -4.17 18.16
CA PHE A 780 -24.17 -5.17 17.13
C PHE A 780 -25.57 -5.77 17.15
N GLN A 781 -26.18 -5.94 18.32
CA GLN A 781 -27.56 -6.40 18.44
C GLN A 781 -28.55 -5.40 17.85
N VAL A 782 -28.35 -4.10 18.08
CA VAL A 782 -29.16 -3.06 17.41
C VAL A 782 -28.88 -3.02 15.91
N SER A 783 -27.61 -3.17 15.52
CA SER A 783 -27.18 -3.24 14.12
C SER A 783 -27.83 -4.42 13.38
N LEU A 784 -28.06 -5.54 14.06
CA LEU A 784 -28.69 -6.75 13.50
C LEU A 784 -30.10 -6.47 13.00
N PHE A 785 -30.88 -5.64 13.71
CA PHE A 785 -32.23 -5.27 13.28
C PHE A 785 -32.20 -4.67 11.87
N PHE A 786 -31.38 -3.64 11.64
CA PHE A 786 -31.25 -2.98 10.34
C PHE A 786 -30.62 -3.89 9.26
N ALA A 787 -29.69 -4.77 9.65
CA ALA A 787 -29.13 -5.77 8.74
C ALA A 787 -30.23 -6.70 8.19
N THR A 788 -31.15 -7.13 9.05
CA THR A 788 -32.25 -8.04 8.64
C THR A 788 -33.29 -7.34 7.76
N LEU A 789 -33.50 -6.03 7.92
CA LEU A 789 -34.33 -5.23 7.00
C LEU A 789 -33.68 -5.16 5.60
N SER A 790 -32.39 -4.83 5.56
CA SER A 790 -31.59 -4.76 4.32
C SER A 790 -31.62 -6.07 3.55
N ASP A 791 -31.48 -7.20 4.27
CA ASP A 791 -31.53 -8.54 3.71
C ASP A 791 -32.92 -8.87 3.12
N SER A 792 -34.01 -8.47 3.78
CA SER A 792 -35.38 -8.66 3.27
C SER A 792 -35.60 -7.88 1.97
N PHE A 793 -35.14 -6.63 1.89
CA PHE A 793 -35.24 -5.84 0.66
C PHE A 793 -34.39 -6.43 -0.47
N SER A 794 -33.18 -6.89 -0.14
CA SER A 794 -32.30 -7.57 -1.10
C SER A 794 -32.95 -8.85 -1.66
N ALA A 795 -33.65 -9.62 -0.83
CA ALA A 795 -34.38 -10.82 -1.24
C ALA A 795 -35.49 -10.52 -2.25
N VAL A 796 -36.18 -9.38 -2.12
CA VAL A 796 -37.17 -8.91 -3.12
C VAL A 796 -36.48 -8.54 -4.43
N PHE A 797 -35.37 -7.81 -4.41
CA PHE A 797 -34.61 -7.52 -5.63
C PHE A 797 -34.15 -8.80 -6.35
N MET A 798 -33.68 -9.81 -5.59
CA MET A 798 -33.31 -11.11 -6.13
C MET A 798 -34.49 -11.83 -6.78
N ALA A 799 -35.69 -11.74 -6.19
CA ALA A 799 -36.92 -12.33 -6.75
C ALA A 799 -37.37 -11.66 -8.07
N TYR A 800 -37.04 -10.38 -8.25
CA TYR A 800 -37.28 -9.64 -9.49
C TYR A 800 -36.10 -9.68 -10.47
N GLU A 801 -35.06 -10.50 -10.20
CA GLU A 801 -33.85 -10.65 -11.03
C GLU A 801 -33.03 -9.35 -11.18
N LYS A 802 -33.21 -8.40 -10.27
CA LYS A 802 -32.54 -7.08 -10.23
C LYS A 802 -31.38 -7.08 -9.23
N MET A 803 -30.48 -8.05 -9.34
CA MET A 803 -29.40 -8.31 -8.37
C MET A 803 -28.31 -7.22 -8.35
N GLU A 804 -28.21 -6.40 -9.39
CA GLU A 804 -27.24 -5.31 -9.51
C GLU A 804 -27.42 -4.23 -8.43
N TYR A 805 -28.66 -3.97 -8.00
CA TYR A 805 -28.94 -2.97 -6.96
C TYR A 805 -28.42 -3.41 -5.58
N PRO A 806 -28.81 -4.57 -5.02
CA PRO A 806 -28.29 -5.01 -3.73
C PRO A 806 -26.79 -5.27 -3.77
N ALA A 807 -26.23 -5.78 -4.87
CA ALA A 807 -24.79 -5.98 -5.00
C ALA A 807 -24.00 -4.66 -5.02
N GLY A 808 -24.49 -3.65 -5.75
CA GLY A 808 -23.89 -2.31 -5.80
C GLY A 808 -23.96 -1.60 -4.45
N VAL A 809 -25.13 -1.61 -3.80
CA VAL A 809 -25.30 -1.04 -2.46
C VAL A 809 -24.42 -1.76 -1.45
N SER A 810 -24.38 -3.09 -1.43
CA SER A 810 -23.52 -3.85 -0.53
C SER A 810 -22.04 -3.50 -0.69
N SER A 811 -21.59 -3.26 -1.93
CA SER A 811 -20.19 -2.89 -2.19
C SER A 811 -19.86 -1.48 -1.71
N ALA A 812 -20.78 -0.52 -1.90
CA ALA A 812 -20.66 0.83 -1.35
C ALA A 812 -20.64 0.81 0.19
N ILE A 813 -21.49 -0.02 0.81
CA ILE A 813 -21.57 -0.19 2.25
C ILE A 813 -20.30 -0.85 2.81
N ALA A 814 -19.77 -1.89 2.16
CA ALA A 814 -18.51 -2.52 2.56
C ALA A 814 -17.36 -1.51 2.52
N THR A 815 -17.26 -0.73 1.43
CA THR A 815 -16.26 0.33 1.29
C THR A 815 -16.42 1.40 2.38
N GLY A 816 -17.65 1.83 2.67
CA GLY A 816 -17.94 2.80 3.73
C GLY A 816 -17.62 2.27 5.13
N LYS A 817 -17.93 1.00 5.43
CA LYS A 817 -17.57 0.34 6.71
C LYS A 817 -16.07 0.32 6.90
N VAL A 818 -15.31 0.03 5.85
CA VAL A 818 -13.86 0.00 5.88
C VAL A 818 -13.26 1.40 6.03
N ALA A 819 -13.76 2.38 5.28
CA ALA A 819 -13.28 3.75 5.38
C ALA A 819 -13.56 4.37 6.76
N LEU A 820 -14.82 4.33 7.21
CA LEU A 820 -15.19 4.84 8.53
C LEU A 820 -14.60 3.99 9.67
N GLY A 821 -14.50 2.68 9.49
CA GLY A 821 -13.87 1.78 10.46
C GLY A 821 -12.40 2.11 10.65
N ALA A 822 -11.67 2.37 9.55
CA ALA A 822 -10.29 2.79 9.61
C ALA A 822 -10.15 4.20 10.22
N LEU A 823 -11.07 5.14 9.94
CA LEU A 823 -11.09 6.47 10.55
C LEU A 823 -11.27 6.40 12.08
N VAL A 824 -12.17 5.52 12.54
CA VAL A 824 -12.51 5.40 13.97
C VAL A 824 -11.44 4.66 14.77
N LEU A 825 -10.71 3.74 14.13
CA LEU A 825 -9.57 3.05 14.75
C LEU A 825 -8.34 3.95 14.92
N LEU A 826 -8.18 4.95 14.06
CA LEU A 826 -7.01 5.82 14.07
C LEU A 826 -7.27 7.09 14.89
N PRO A 827 -6.21 7.73 15.42
CA PRO A 827 -6.33 9.05 16.05
C PRO A 827 -6.91 10.09 15.08
N PRO A 828 -7.75 11.03 15.56
CA PRO A 828 -8.00 11.38 16.96
C PRO A 828 -9.05 10.52 17.69
N PHE A 829 -9.82 9.70 16.98
CA PHE A 829 -10.97 9.00 17.57
C PHE A 829 -10.56 7.83 18.46
N SER A 830 -9.66 6.96 17.97
CA SER A 830 -9.11 5.82 18.73
C SER A 830 -10.16 5.01 19.51
N LEU A 831 -11.38 4.85 18.98
CA LEU A 831 -12.51 4.25 19.71
C LEU A 831 -12.43 2.70 19.79
N GLY A 832 -11.30 2.13 19.39
CA GLY A 832 -11.04 0.69 19.38
C GLY A 832 -12.11 -0.11 18.63
N PHE A 833 -12.34 -1.34 19.08
CA PHE A 833 -13.31 -2.23 18.44
C PHE A 833 -14.78 -1.85 18.71
N VAL A 834 -15.06 -1.08 19.78
CA VAL A 834 -16.41 -0.55 20.06
C VAL A 834 -16.81 0.45 18.98
N GLY A 835 -15.86 1.29 18.55
CA GLY A 835 -16.04 2.16 17.39
C GLY A 835 -16.40 1.42 16.10
N LEU A 836 -15.84 0.23 15.87
CA LEU A 836 -16.20 -0.61 14.73
C LEU A 836 -17.65 -1.11 14.80
N ALA A 837 -18.15 -1.42 16.00
CA ALA A 837 -19.54 -1.80 16.20
C ALA A 837 -20.49 -0.61 15.89
N ALA A 838 -20.12 0.60 16.32
CA ALA A 838 -20.86 1.83 16.00
C ALA A 838 -20.89 2.11 14.49
N VAL A 839 -19.75 1.96 13.80
CA VAL A 839 -19.69 2.06 12.33
C VAL A 839 -20.59 1.03 11.66
N SER A 840 -20.59 -0.23 12.13
CA SER A 840 -21.47 -1.26 11.58
C SER A 840 -22.95 -0.90 11.75
N LEU A 841 -23.35 -0.34 12.90
CA LEU A 841 -24.70 0.16 13.14
C LEU A 841 -25.08 1.26 12.14
N ILE A 842 -24.27 2.32 12.04
CA ILE A 842 -24.52 3.45 11.12
C ILE A 842 -24.64 2.95 9.68
N MET A 843 -23.71 2.10 9.24
CA MET A 843 -23.69 1.61 7.88
C MET A 843 -24.85 0.65 7.57
N ASN A 844 -25.32 -0.15 8.53
CA ASN A 844 -26.50 -0.99 8.35
C ASN A 844 -27.81 -0.16 8.29
N ILE A 845 -27.89 0.96 9.04
CA ILE A 845 -29.00 1.92 8.93
C ILE A 845 -29.03 2.52 7.52
N ILE A 846 -27.89 3.00 7.03
CA ILE A 846 -27.76 3.55 5.68
C ILE A 846 -28.13 2.51 4.62
N GLN A 847 -27.66 1.26 4.78
CA GLN A 847 -27.96 0.18 3.86
C GLN A 847 -29.47 -0.10 3.78
N ALA A 848 -30.14 -0.20 4.93
CA ALA A 848 -31.57 -0.46 5.00
C ALA A 848 -32.38 0.67 4.35
N ALA A 849 -32.04 1.92 4.68
CA ALA A 849 -32.69 3.10 4.12
C ALA A 849 -32.48 3.21 2.60
N TRP A 850 -31.24 3.00 2.13
CA TRP A 850 -30.91 3.10 0.71
C TRP A 850 -31.64 2.01 -0.10
N LEU A 851 -31.59 0.75 0.34
CA LEU A 851 -32.30 -0.33 -0.34
C LEU A 851 -33.81 -0.12 -0.33
N TRP A 852 -34.38 0.37 0.77
CA TRP A 852 -35.80 0.70 0.83
C TRP A 852 -36.19 1.80 -0.17
N ILE A 853 -35.42 2.89 -0.25
CA ILE A 853 -35.65 3.99 -1.21
C ILE A 853 -35.59 3.48 -2.65
N VAL A 854 -34.54 2.70 -2.99
CA VAL A 854 -34.36 2.17 -4.34
C VAL A 854 -35.47 1.18 -4.68
N MET A 855 -35.87 0.31 -3.74
CA MET A 855 -36.93 -0.67 -3.94
C MET A 855 -38.25 0.04 -4.25
N ARG A 856 -38.62 1.05 -3.46
CA ARG A 856 -39.86 1.84 -3.65
C ARG A 856 -39.90 2.59 -4.98
N ARG A 857 -38.75 2.92 -5.56
CA ARG A 857 -38.65 3.61 -6.87
C ARG A 857 -38.61 2.65 -8.06
N THR A 858 -38.24 1.39 -7.87
CA THR A 858 -37.93 0.46 -8.96
C THR A 858 -38.82 -0.78 -9.02
N ILE A 859 -39.54 -1.09 -7.94
CA ILE A 859 -40.42 -2.26 -7.81
C ILE A 859 -41.75 -1.79 -7.19
N PRO A 860 -42.90 -2.06 -7.83
CA PRO A 860 -44.22 -1.65 -7.34
C PRO A 860 -44.69 -2.54 -6.17
N VAL A 861 -44.08 -2.38 -5.00
CA VAL A 861 -44.42 -3.16 -3.79
C VAL A 861 -45.35 -2.37 -2.87
N HIS A 862 -46.55 -2.91 -2.64
CA HIS A 862 -47.55 -2.36 -1.72
C HIS A 862 -47.57 -3.16 -0.42
N MET A 863 -47.08 -2.58 0.68
CA MET A 863 -47.08 -3.24 1.99
C MET A 863 -48.52 -3.54 2.44
N THR A 864 -48.78 -4.78 2.85
CA THR A 864 -50.08 -5.19 3.40
C THR A 864 -49.96 -5.51 4.89
N ARG A 865 -51.10 -5.72 5.57
CA ARG A 865 -51.09 -6.13 6.99
C ARG A 865 -50.52 -7.54 7.13
N PRO A 866 -49.66 -7.81 8.14
CA PRO A 866 -49.16 -9.15 8.39
C PRO A 866 -50.30 -10.14 8.69
N ASP A 867 -50.14 -11.37 8.20
CA ASP A 867 -51.07 -12.48 8.27
C ASP A 867 -50.45 -13.61 9.09
N TRP A 868 -51.02 -13.88 10.27
CA TRP A 868 -50.52 -14.90 11.18
C TRP A 868 -50.48 -16.31 10.58
N ALA A 869 -51.46 -16.68 9.74
CA ALA A 869 -51.50 -18.00 9.14
C ALA A 869 -50.32 -18.22 8.18
N LEU A 870 -49.99 -17.17 7.40
CA LEU A 870 -48.82 -17.17 6.53
C LEU A 870 -47.52 -17.22 7.34
N GLN A 871 -47.41 -16.46 8.44
CA GLN A 871 -46.22 -16.46 9.30
C GLN A 871 -45.93 -17.84 9.90
N ARG A 872 -46.98 -18.53 10.40
CA ARG A 872 -46.86 -19.90 10.91
C ARG A 872 -46.33 -20.84 9.83
N THR A 873 -46.89 -20.76 8.63
CA THR A 873 -46.49 -21.59 7.48
C THR A 873 -45.03 -21.33 7.09
N MET A 874 -44.64 -20.06 6.98
CA MET A 874 -43.27 -19.66 6.65
C MET A 874 -42.25 -20.13 7.70
N THR A 875 -42.62 -20.07 8.98
CA THR A 875 -41.76 -20.53 10.09
C THR A 875 -41.52 -22.03 10.00
N ILE A 876 -42.58 -22.83 9.77
CA ILE A 876 -42.47 -24.29 9.64
C ILE A 876 -41.63 -24.67 8.41
N GLN A 877 -41.81 -23.98 7.28
CA GLN A 877 -41.03 -24.25 6.06
C GLN A 877 -39.57 -23.83 6.18
N SER A 878 -39.27 -22.75 6.91
CA SER A 878 -37.90 -22.21 7.03
C SER A 878 -37.11 -22.86 8.17
N TYR A 879 -37.76 -23.50 9.14
CA TYR A 879 -37.10 -24.11 10.30
C TYR A 879 -35.96 -25.09 9.93
N PRO A 880 -36.11 -26.03 8.97
CA PRO A 880 -35.01 -26.92 8.59
C PRO A 880 -33.81 -26.19 7.97
N LEU A 881 -34.08 -25.14 7.18
CA LEU A 881 -33.04 -24.30 6.58
C LEU A 881 -32.27 -23.53 7.67
N MET A 882 -33.00 -22.96 8.63
CA MET A 882 -32.42 -22.30 9.79
C MET A 882 -31.56 -23.26 10.62
N LEU A 883 -32.08 -24.45 10.96
CA LEU A 883 -31.36 -25.42 11.78
C LEU A 883 -30.05 -25.84 11.13
N ASN A 884 -30.05 -26.10 9.82
CA ASN A 884 -28.84 -26.43 9.08
C ASN A 884 -27.82 -25.29 9.06
N HIS A 885 -28.27 -24.05 8.83
CA HIS A 885 -27.38 -22.89 8.89
C HIS A 885 -26.83 -22.66 10.30
N LEU A 886 -27.65 -22.90 11.33
CA LEU A 886 -27.27 -22.72 12.73
C LEU A 886 -26.19 -23.73 13.11
N LEU A 887 -26.39 -25.01 12.83
CA LEU A 887 -25.41 -26.06 13.12
C LEU A 887 -24.10 -25.84 12.38
N ALA A 888 -24.15 -25.48 11.09
CA ALA A 888 -22.96 -25.13 10.33
C ALA A 888 -22.25 -23.89 10.91
N SER A 889 -22.99 -22.86 11.33
CA SER A 889 -22.39 -21.65 11.89
C SER A 889 -21.73 -21.88 13.24
N ILE A 890 -22.37 -22.70 14.09
CA ILE A 890 -21.79 -23.11 15.36
C ILE A 890 -20.50 -23.90 15.09
N PHE A 891 -20.55 -24.90 14.21
CA PHE A 891 -19.39 -25.72 13.88
C PHE A 891 -18.15 -24.89 13.51
N TRP A 892 -18.33 -23.84 12.72
CA TRP A 892 -17.22 -22.98 12.28
C TRP A 892 -16.75 -21.92 13.29
N ARG A 893 -17.54 -21.60 14.32
CA ARG A 893 -17.25 -20.45 15.21
C ARG A 893 -17.17 -20.78 16.70
N ILE A 894 -17.62 -21.97 17.11
CA ILE A 894 -17.69 -22.37 18.51
C ILE A 894 -16.31 -22.37 19.19
N ASP A 895 -15.22 -22.60 18.44
CA ASP A 895 -13.84 -22.53 18.93
C ASP A 895 -13.59 -21.18 19.63
N MET A 896 -14.00 -20.06 19.01
CA MET A 896 -13.78 -18.71 19.55
C MET A 896 -14.60 -18.43 20.81
N TRP A 897 -15.74 -19.10 20.97
CA TRP A 897 -16.59 -18.96 22.16
C TRP A 897 -15.96 -19.67 23.36
N LEU A 898 -15.41 -20.86 23.13
CA LEU A 898 -14.76 -21.66 24.16
C LEU A 898 -13.37 -21.11 24.51
N LEU A 899 -12.66 -20.53 23.54
CA LEU A 899 -11.30 -20.04 23.72
C LEU A 899 -11.22 -18.79 24.61
N LYS A 900 -12.19 -17.86 24.52
CA LYS A 900 -12.23 -16.64 25.36
C LYS A 900 -12.22 -16.93 26.88
N PRO A 901 -13.11 -17.78 27.43
CA PRO A 901 -13.13 -18.06 28.87
C PRO A 901 -12.00 -19.00 29.30
N LEU A 902 -11.48 -19.86 28.42
CA LEU A 902 -10.47 -20.86 28.76
C LEU A 902 -9.02 -20.38 28.58
N ALA A 903 -8.77 -19.43 27.67
CA ALA A 903 -7.42 -18.98 27.31
C ALA A 903 -7.29 -17.44 27.13
N GLY A 904 -8.36 -16.68 27.36
CA GLY A 904 -8.35 -15.22 27.31
C GLY A 904 -8.50 -14.60 25.91
N ALA A 905 -8.65 -13.28 25.86
CA ALA A 905 -8.87 -12.54 24.60
C ALA A 905 -7.65 -12.61 23.66
N ALA A 906 -6.43 -12.50 24.17
CA ALA A 906 -5.22 -12.55 23.34
C ALA A 906 -5.13 -13.86 22.54
N ALA A 907 -5.45 -15.01 23.15
CA ALA A 907 -5.49 -16.31 22.46
C ALA A 907 -6.54 -16.34 21.32
N VAL A 908 -7.70 -15.72 21.53
CA VAL A 908 -8.72 -15.54 20.48
C VAL A 908 -8.18 -14.67 19.34
N GLY A 909 -7.42 -13.61 19.66
CA GLY A 909 -6.77 -12.75 18.68
C GLY A 909 -5.78 -13.52 17.81
N ILE A 910 -4.87 -14.25 18.45
CA ILE A 910 -3.86 -15.12 17.81
C ILE A 910 -4.53 -16.14 16.88
N TYR A 911 -5.54 -16.86 17.40
CA TYR A 911 -6.28 -17.85 16.63
C TYR A 911 -7.01 -17.21 15.43
N SER A 912 -7.72 -16.11 15.67
CA SER A 912 -8.52 -15.43 14.64
C SER A 912 -7.68 -14.87 13.49
N ALA A 913 -6.43 -14.44 13.77
CA ALA A 913 -5.51 -13.98 12.73
C ALA A 913 -5.20 -15.10 11.72
N GLY A 914 -5.03 -16.34 12.18
CA GLY A 914 -4.86 -17.52 11.31
C GLY A 914 -6.14 -17.87 10.55
N VAL A 915 -7.30 -17.86 11.23
CA VAL A 915 -8.61 -18.16 10.62
C VAL A 915 -8.92 -17.25 9.43
N LYS A 916 -8.48 -15.98 9.43
CA LYS A 916 -8.71 -15.05 8.30
C LYS A 916 -8.17 -15.58 6.96
N TYR A 917 -7.06 -16.33 6.97
CA TYR A 917 -6.55 -16.95 5.76
C TYR A 917 -7.45 -18.10 5.29
N LEU A 918 -7.92 -18.95 6.20
CA LEU A 918 -8.87 -20.02 5.89
C LEU A 918 -10.14 -19.45 5.26
N ASP A 919 -10.66 -18.39 5.87
CA ASP A 919 -11.79 -17.59 5.41
C ASP A 919 -11.60 -17.04 3.98
N GLY A 920 -10.36 -16.67 3.63
CA GLY A 920 -9.99 -16.22 2.30
C GLY A 920 -9.93 -17.37 1.28
N PHE A 921 -9.34 -18.51 1.66
CA PHE A 921 -9.19 -19.66 0.76
C PHE A 921 -10.50 -20.43 0.52
N ASN A 922 -11.39 -20.49 1.51
CA ASN A 922 -12.70 -21.15 1.40
C ASN A 922 -13.66 -20.50 0.39
N VAL A 923 -13.28 -19.36 -0.16
CA VAL A 923 -13.95 -18.73 -1.29
C VAL A 923 -13.85 -19.58 -2.57
N ILE A 924 -12.72 -20.28 -2.76
CA ILE A 924 -12.46 -21.14 -3.94
C ILE A 924 -13.51 -22.26 -4.06
N PRO A 925 -13.71 -23.14 -3.05
CA PRO A 925 -14.69 -24.21 -3.15
C PRO A 925 -16.12 -23.67 -3.17
N SER A 926 -16.40 -22.56 -2.50
CA SER A 926 -17.75 -21.97 -2.47
C SER A 926 -18.21 -21.55 -3.87
N TYR A 927 -17.37 -20.87 -4.65
CA TYR A 927 -17.74 -20.50 -6.02
C TYR A 927 -17.67 -21.67 -6.99
N PHE A 928 -16.71 -22.57 -6.79
CA PHE A 928 -16.65 -23.80 -7.59
C PHE A 928 -17.91 -24.64 -7.42
N THR A 929 -18.38 -24.83 -6.18
CA THR A 929 -19.60 -25.58 -5.88
C THR A 929 -20.85 -24.85 -6.37
N LEU A 930 -20.93 -23.52 -6.22
CA LEU A 930 -22.04 -22.73 -6.76
C LEU A 930 -22.18 -22.89 -8.29
N ALA A 931 -21.06 -22.93 -9.02
CA ALA A 931 -21.07 -23.10 -10.47
C ALA A 931 -21.47 -24.53 -10.90
N ILE A 932 -21.05 -25.54 -10.15
CA ILE A 932 -21.30 -26.95 -10.50
C ILE A 932 -22.63 -27.48 -9.92
N PHE A 933 -23.20 -26.84 -8.91
CA PHE A 933 -24.39 -27.33 -8.21
C PHE A 933 -25.63 -27.52 -9.11
N PRO A 934 -25.97 -26.61 -10.04
CA PRO A 934 -27.09 -26.82 -10.97
C PRO A 934 -26.86 -28.04 -11.86
N LEU A 935 -25.62 -28.28 -12.28
CA LEU A 935 -25.22 -29.44 -13.07
C LEU A 935 -25.40 -30.73 -12.28
N MET A 936 -24.96 -30.76 -11.02
CA MET A 936 -25.13 -31.90 -10.12
C MET A 936 -26.60 -32.21 -9.85
N SER A 937 -27.42 -31.17 -9.62
CA SER A 937 -28.86 -31.33 -9.37
C SER A 937 -29.59 -31.91 -10.58
N ARG A 938 -29.20 -31.51 -11.80
CA ARG A 938 -29.73 -32.08 -13.04
C ARG A 938 -29.29 -33.54 -13.22
N TYR A 939 -27.99 -33.82 -13.09
CA TYR A 939 -27.48 -35.19 -13.23
C TYR A 939 -28.01 -36.15 -12.15
N ALA A 940 -28.31 -35.67 -10.95
CA ALA A 940 -28.95 -36.47 -9.91
C ALA A 940 -30.34 -36.98 -10.33
N ARG A 941 -31.03 -36.29 -11.24
CA ARG A 941 -32.31 -36.74 -11.81
C ARG A 941 -32.13 -37.53 -13.10
N ASP A 942 -31.26 -37.04 -13.99
CA ASP A 942 -31.24 -37.49 -15.39
C ASP A 942 -30.21 -38.60 -15.68
N SER A 943 -29.09 -38.64 -14.93
CA SER A 943 -27.99 -39.58 -15.20
C SER A 943 -27.08 -39.76 -13.99
N HIS A 944 -27.31 -40.83 -13.24
CA HIS A 944 -26.52 -41.18 -12.06
C HIS A 944 -25.01 -41.33 -12.35
N GLU A 945 -24.66 -41.92 -13.50
CA GLU A 945 -23.26 -42.08 -13.91
C GLU A 945 -22.57 -40.72 -14.17
N SER A 946 -23.30 -39.76 -14.74
CA SER A 946 -22.79 -38.40 -14.98
C SER A 946 -22.59 -37.62 -13.68
N LEU A 947 -23.46 -37.83 -12.68
CA LEU A 947 -23.28 -37.28 -11.33
C LEU A 947 -21.97 -37.78 -10.70
N ILE A 948 -21.73 -39.10 -10.75
CA ILE A 948 -20.50 -39.71 -10.19
C ILE A 948 -19.25 -39.16 -10.88
N ARG A 949 -19.25 -39.12 -12.22
CA ARG A 949 -18.13 -38.54 -12.99
C ARG A 949 -17.86 -37.08 -12.62
N ALA A 950 -18.91 -36.26 -12.57
CA ALA A 950 -18.78 -34.86 -12.22
C ALA A 950 -18.25 -34.68 -10.78
N TYR A 951 -18.70 -35.52 -9.85
CA TYR A 951 -18.24 -35.49 -8.46
C TYR A 951 -16.79 -35.93 -8.30
N HIS A 952 -16.35 -37.00 -8.99
CA HIS A 952 -14.96 -37.43 -9.03
C HIS A 952 -14.04 -36.32 -9.59
N LEU A 953 -14.46 -35.68 -10.69
CA LEU A 953 -13.73 -34.57 -11.29
C LEU A 953 -13.62 -33.38 -10.33
N ALA A 954 -14.71 -33.04 -9.64
CA ALA A 954 -14.71 -31.98 -8.64
C ALA A 954 -13.72 -32.23 -7.50
N ILE A 955 -13.72 -33.44 -6.91
CA ILE A 955 -12.75 -33.82 -5.88
C ILE A 955 -11.31 -33.70 -6.40
N ARG A 956 -11.02 -34.25 -7.58
CA ARG A 956 -9.67 -34.20 -8.17
C ARG A 956 -9.17 -32.77 -8.35
N LEU A 957 -10.01 -31.88 -8.88
CA LEU A 957 -9.65 -30.48 -9.12
C LEU A 957 -9.46 -29.72 -7.81
N LEU A 958 -10.35 -29.91 -6.84
CA LEU A 958 -10.26 -29.23 -5.54
C LEU A 958 -9.04 -29.69 -4.74
N VAL A 959 -8.76 -30.99 -4.68
CA VAL A 959 -7.57 -31.53 -4.00
C VAL A 959 -6.28 -31.08 -4.69
N MET A 960 -6.27 -31.03 -6.02
CA MET A 960 -5.14 -30.53 -6.81
C MET A 960 -4.79 -29.06 -6.47
N ILE A 961 -5.76 -28.27 -6.02
CA ILE A 961 -5.56 -26.88 -5.60
C ILE A 961 -5.32 -26.77 -4.09
N ALA A 962 -6.01 -27.55 -3.27
CA ALA A 962 -5.98 -27.44 -1.81
C ALA A 962 -4.65 -27.88 -1.19
N LEU A 963 -4.06 -28.98 -1.68
CA LEU A 963 -2.77 -29.47 -1.17
C LEU A 963 -1.61 -28.49 -1.35
N PRO A 964 -1.37 -27.89 -2.54
CA PRO A 964 -0.30 -26.91 -2.68
C PRO A 964 -0.57 -25.65 -1.86
N ILE A 965 -1.83 -25.24 -1.65
CA ILE A 965 -2.17 -24.14 -0.73
C ILE A 965 -1.71 -24.48 0.69
N ALA A 966 -2.04 -25.68 1.20
CA ALA A 966 -1.64 -26.10 2.54
C ALA A 966 -0.11 -26.06 2.71
N VAL A 967 0.64 -26.64 1.77
CA VAL A 967 2.11 -26.68 1.84
C VAL A 967 2.74 -25.29 1.74
N LEU A 968 2.28 -24.43 0.80
CA LEU A 968 2.83 -23.07 0.64
C LEU A 968 2.54 -22.20 1.85
N VAL A 969 1.34 -22.27 2.40
CA VAL A 969 0.96 -21.45 3.56
C VAL A 969 1.70 -21.93 4.81
N THR A 970 1.92 -23.24 4.98
CA THR A 970 2.80 -23.74 6.04
C THR A 970 4.22 -23.16 5.92
N LEU A 971 4.80 -23.16 4.72
CA LEU A 971 6.13 -22.59 4.47
C LEU A 971 6.18 -21.07 4.70
N LEU A 972 5.13 -20.35 4.28
CA LEU A 972 5.08 -18.89 4.30
C LEU A 972 4.33 -18.32 5.52
N SER A 973 3.99 -19.12 6.52
CA SER A 973 3.08 -18.72 7.61
C SER A 973 3.61 -17.51 8.39
N THR A 974 4.91 -17.47 8.69
CA THR A 974 5.60 -16.35 9.34
C THR A 974 5.50 -15.08 8.50
N LEU A 975 5.79 -15.16 7.20
CA LEU A 975 5.71 -14.04 6.27
C LEU A 975 4.27 -13.53 6.15
N LEU A 976 3.31 -14.45 5.96
CA LEU A 976 1.89 -14.14 5.83
C LEU A 976 1.37 -13.41 7.07
N ILE A 977 1.61 -13.94 8.27
CA ILE A 977 1.19 -13.29 9.52
C ILE A 977 1.92 -11.96 9.75
N ARG A 978 3.21 -11.86 9.42
CA ARG A 978 3.94 -10.57 9.50
C ARG A 978 3.31 -9.50 8.60
N ILE A 979 2.89 -9.88 7.38
CA ILE A 979 2.18 -8.99 6.45
C ILE A 979 0.78 -8.66 6.94
N LEU A 980 0.10 -9.59 7.61
CA LEU A 980 -1.27 -9.41 8.06
C LEU A 980 -1.34 -8.63 9.39
N GLY A 981 -0.79 -9.16 10.48
CA GLY A 981 -0.87 -8.58 11.83
C GLY A 981 0.38 -7.87 12.33
N GLY A 982 1.55 -8.10 11.71
CA GLY A 982 2.83 -7.54 12.16
C GLY A 982 3.53 -8.42 13.21
N SER A 983 4.61 -7.90 13.81
CA SER A 983 5.45 -8.64 14.75
C SER A 983 4.74 -9.03 16.03
N ALA A 984 3.73 -8.26 16.48
CA ALA A 984 2.96 -8.52 17.69
C ALA A 984 2.16 -9.85 17.66
N PHE A 985 1.97 -10.44 16.48
CA PHE A 985 1.25 -11.72 16.31
C PHE A 985 2.20 -12.92 16.13
N LEU A 986 3.51 -12.69 16.06
CA LEU A 986 4.51 -13.73 15.87
C LEU A 986 5.18 -14.11 17.19
N PRO A 987 5.54 -15.39 17.39
CA PRO A 987 5.39 -16.51 16.44
C PRO A 987 4.01 -17.20 16.48
N ASP A 988 3.21 -16.95 17.52
CA ASP A 988 2.04 -17.76 17.87
C ASP A 988 0.99 -17.89 16.76
N SER A 989 0.67 -16.80 16.08
CA SER A 989 -0.36 -16.84 15.02
C SER A 989 0.14 -17.55 13.77
N ALA A 990 1.45 -17.57 13.52
CA ALA A 990 2.05 -18.34 12.43
C ALA A 990 2.00 -19.85 12.73
N ILE A 991 2.20 -20.24 14.00
CA ILE A 991 2.00 -21.62 14.45
C ILE A 991 0.52 -22.02 14.28
N ALA A 992 -0.41 -21.17 14.73
CA ALA A 992 -1.84 -21.41 14.56
C ALA A 992 -2.23 -21.60 13.08
N LEU A 993 -1.77 -20.71 12.20
CA LEU A 993 -2.00 -20.80 10.75
C LEU A 993 -1.41 -22.07 10.13
N THR A 994 -0.21 -22.47 10.57
CA THR A 994 0.47 -23.67 10.08
C THR A 994 -0.35 -24.93 10.36
N ILE A 995 -1.03 -25.00 11.51
CA ILE A 995 -1.92 -26.12 11.88
C ILE A 995 -3.25 -25.99 11.13
N LEU A 996 -3.88 -24.81 11.23
CA LEU A 996 -5.21 -24.55 10.68
C LEU A 996 -5.30 -24.82 9.19
N ILE A 997 -4.27 -24.51 8.40
CA ILE A 997 -4.35 -24.64 6.94
C ILE A 997 -4.54 -26.09 6.48
N TRP A 998 -4.18 -27.10 7.28
CA TRP A 998 -4.41 -28.50 6.96
C TRP A 998 -5.88 -28.93 7.04
N SER A 999 -6.77 -28.06 7.54
CA SER A 999 -8.22 -28.22 7.39
C SER A 999 -8.70 -28.03 5.94
N ILE A 1000 -8.00 -27.22 5.13
CA ILE A 1000 -8.43 -26.83 3.78
C ILE A 1000 -8.59 -28.01 2.81
N PRO A 1001 -7.64 -28.96 2.68
CA PRO A 1001 -7.83 -30.12 1.81
C PRO A 1001 -9.08 -30.94 2.13
N ILE A 1002 -9.40 -31.10 3.41
CA ILE A 1002 -10.57 -31.87 3.87
C ILE A 1002 -11.84 -31.03 3.70
N GLY A 1003 -11.80 -29.77 4.13
CA GLY A 1003 -12.91 -28.82 4.02
C GLY A 1003 -13.38 -28.61 2.58
N PHE A 1004 -12.46 -28.58 1.60
CA PHE A 1004 -12.82 -28.45 0.18
C PHE A 1004 -13.58 -29.69 -0.33
N ILE A 1005 -13.18 -30.88 0.11
CA ILE A 1005 -13.90 -32.13 -0.18
C ILE A 1005 -15.28 -32.09 0.49
N ASN A 1006 -15.35 -31.74 1.78
CA ASN A 1006 -16.60 -31.65 2.52
C ASN A 1006 -17.56 -30.64 1.88
N SER A 1007 -17.04 -29.50 1.41
CA SER A 1007 -17.82 -28.47 0.70
C SER A 1007 -18.55 -29.04 -0.51
N VAL A 1008 -17.86 -29.70 -1.45
CA VAL A 1008 -18.53 -30.29 -2.61
C VAL A 1008 -19.43 -31.46 -2.24
N THR A 1009 -19.02 -32.28 -1.27
CA THR A 1009 -19.78 -33.45 -0.82
C THR A 1009 -21.14 -33.05 -0.25
N GLN A 1010 -21.18 -31.99 0.55
CA GLN A 1010 -22.41 -31.44 1.11
C GLN A 1010 -23.42 -31.08 0.00
N TYR A 1011 -22.98 -30.40 -1.06
CA TYR A 1011 -23.86 -30.04 -2.18
C TYR A 1011 -24.34 -31.24 -2.99
N VAL A 1012 -23.51 -32.28 -3.13
CA VAL A 1012 -23.94 -33.55 -3.76
C VAL A 1012 -25.03 -34.23 -2.94
N LEU A 1013 -24.88 -34.28 -1.61
CA LEU A 1013 -25.90 -34.84 -0.71
C LEU A 1013 -27.21 -34.05 -0.76
N ILE A 1014 -27.14 -32.72 -0.89
CA ILE A 1014 -28.31 -31.87 -1.11
C ILE A 1014 -28.97 -32.19 -2.46
N ALA A 1015 -28.18 -32.37 -3.53
CA ALA A 1015 -28.69 -32.68 -4.87
C ALA A 1015 -29.43 -34.04 -4.92
N VAL A 1016 -29.00 -35.04 -4.15
CA VAL A 1016 -29.69 -36.34 -4.03
C VAL A 1016 -30.75 -36.38 -2.92
N GLY A 1017 -31.11 -35.23 -2.33
CA GLY A 1017 -32.19 -35.11 -1.35
C GLY A 1017 -31.89 -35.60 0.07
N GLN A 1018 -30.62 -35.82 0.42
CA GLN A 1018 -30.19 -36.37 1.73
C GLN A 1018 -29.95 -35.30 2.80
N GLN A 1019 -30.82 -34.28 2.86
CA GLN A 1019 -30.67 -33.14 3.79
C GLN A 1019 -30.74 -33.54 5.27
N ARG A 1020 -31.57 -34.53 5.63
CA ARG A 1020 -31.69 -35.00 7.03
C ARG A 1020 -30.40 -35.67 7.52
N PHE A 1021 -29.75 -36.43 6.64
CA PHE A 1021 -28.46 -37.04 6.96
C PHE A 1021 -27.40 -35.96 7.20
N LEU A 1022 -27.40 -34.92 6.36
CA LEU A 1022 -26.52 -33.76 6.52
C LEU A 1022 -26.70 -33.09 7.88
N THR A 1023 -27.94 -32.87 8.32
CA THR A 1023 -28.23 -32.33 9.67
C THR A 1023 -27.62 -33.19 10.76
N GLY A 1024 -27.81 -34.51 10.70
CA GLY A 1024 -27.24 -35.45 11.69
C GLY A 1024 -25.71 -35.43 11.72
N ALA A 1025 -25.06 -35.33 10.55
CA ALA A 1025 -23.60 -35.20 10.46
C ALA A 1025 -23.08 -33.93 11.12
N PHE A 1026 -23.75 -32.78 10.91
CA PHE A 1026 -23.37 -31.53 11.58
C PHE A 1026 -23.57 -31.58 13.10
N VAL A 1027 -24.62 -32.25 13.60
CA VAL A 1027 -24.80 -32.46 15.04
C VAL A 1027 -23.61 -33.25 15.61
N ILE A 1028 -23.20 -34.33 14.95
CA ILE A 1028 -22.01 -35.10 15.36
C ILE A 1028 -20.76 -34.22 15.36
N GLY A 1029 -20.55 -33.44 14.30
CA GLY A 1029 -19.41 -32.53 14.19
C GLY A 1029 -19.37 -31.47 15.28
N VAL A 1030 -20.50 -30.83 15.60
CA VAL A 1030 -20.60 -29.82 16.68
C VAL A 1030 -20.34 -30.44 18.05
N VAL A 1031 -20.92 -31.61 18.33
CA VAL A 1031 -20.70 -32.31 19.61
C VAL A 1031 -19.23 -32.72 19.76
N PHE A 1032 -18.63 -33.26 18.69
CA PHE A 1032 -17.20 -33.59 18.67
C PHE A 1032 -16.35 -32.34 18.91
N ASN A 1033 -16.62 -31.26 18.18
CA ASN A 1033 -15.85 -30.03 18.28
C ASN A 1033 -15.91 -29.44 19.71
N ILE A 1034 -17.11 -29.32 20.31
CA ILE A 1034 -17.26 -28.83 21.69
C ILE A 1034 -16.49 -29.72 22.67
N GLY A 1035 -16.68 -31.04 22.60
CA GLY A 1035 -16.01 -31.98 23.51
C GLY A 1035 -14.49 -31.96 23.37
N ALA A 1036 -13.99 -31.93 22.14
CA ALA A 1036 -12.55 -31.87 21.87
C ALA A 1036 -11.94 -30.53 22.30
N ASN A 1037 -12.62 -29.41 22.08
CA ASN A 1037 -12.15 -28.10 22.54
C ASN A 1037 -12.10 -27.99 24.07
N LEU A 1038 -13.12 -28.50 24.77
CA LEU A 1038 -13.13 -28.52 26.24
C LEU A 1038 -11.99 -29.38 26.82
N LEU A 1039 -11.51 -30.39 26.08
CA LEU A 1039 -10.39 -31.23 26.47
C LEU A 1039 -9.02 -30.61 26.12
N LEU A 1040 -8.86 -30.05 24.92
CA LEU A 1040 -7.57 -29.62 24.38
C LEU A 1040 -7.22 -28.16 24.68
N ILE A 1041 -8.19 -27.23 24.71
CA ILE A 1041 -7.91 -25.81 24.95
C ILE A 1041 -7.27 -25.56 26.32
N PRO A 1042 -7.72 -26.15 27.45
CA PRO A 1042 -7.10 -25.90 28.75
C PRO A 1042 -5.62 -26.29 28.80
N ARG A 1043 -5.18 -27.24 27.97
CA ARG A 1043 -3.81 -27.76 27.95
C ARG A 1043 -2.91 -27.11 26.89
N PHE A 1044 -3.49 -26.70 25.76
CA PHE A 1044 -2.74 -26.24 24.58
C PHE A 1044 -3.19 -24.86 24.04
N GLY A 1045 -4.12 -24.18 24.71
CA GLY A 1045 -4.60 -22.85 24.34
C GLY A 1045 -5.08 -22.76 22.88
N TYR A 1046 -4.59 -21.74 22.16
CA TYR A 1046 -4.93 -21.49 20.76
C TYR A 1046 -4.48 -22.63 19.82
N ALA A 1047 -3.38 -23.31 20.14
CA ALA A 1047 -2.86 -24.43 19.32
C ALA A 1047 -3.79 -25.66 19.46
N GLY A 1048 -4.34 -25.87 20.65
CA GLY A 1048 -5.38 -26.87 20.90
C GLY A 1048 -6.60 -26.65 20.00
N ALA A 1049 -7.12 -25.42 19.98
CA ALA A 1049 -8.24 -25.05 19.11
C ALA A 1049 -7.94 -25.30 17.62
N ALA A 1050 -6.74 -24.91 17.15
CA ALA A 1050 -6.32 -25.14 15.77
C ALA A 1050 -6.31 -26.63 15.36
N VAL A 1051 -5.84 -27.52 16.26
CA VAL A 1051 -5.87 -28.97 16.02
C VAL A 1051 -7.31 -29.50 15.98
N VAL A 1052 -8.15 -29.03 16.91
CA VAL A 1052 -9.57 -29.43 16.96
C VAL A 1052 -10.28 -29.05 15.66
N THR A 1053 -10.00 -27.91 15.04
CA THR A 1053 -10.59 -27.53 13.75
C THR A 1053 -10.29 -28.55 12.65
N VAL A 1054 -9.02 -29.01 12.54
CA VAL A 1054 -8.64 -30.04 11.55
C VAL A 1054 -9.35 -31.37 11.84
N LEU A 1055 -9.39 -31.78 13.10
CA LEU A 1055 -10.08 -33.01 13.51
C LEU A 1055 -11.60 -32.90 13.31
N SER A 1056 -12.17 -31.70 13.43
CA SER A 1056 -13.60 -31.44 13.22
C SER A 1056 -13.97 -31.65 11.75
N GLU A 1057 -13.11 -31.24 10.81
CA GLU A 1057 -13.31 -31.55 9.38
C GLU A 1057 -13.28 -33.05 9.09
N VAL A 1058 -12.38 -33.80 9.74
CA VAL A 1058 -12.36 -35.27 9.66
C VAL A 1058 -13.66 -35.87 10.23
N SER A 1059 -14.15 -35.32 11.34
CA SER A 1059 -15.40 -35.77 11.98
C SER A 1059 -16.63 -35.60 11.07
N LEU A 1060 -16.61 -34.62 10.15
CA LEU A 1060 -17.65 -34.44 9.11
C LEU A 1060 -17.43 -35.34 7.90
N LEU A 1061 -16.17 -35.53 7.48
CA LEU A 1061 -15.83 -36.35 6.32
C LEU A 1061 -16.33 -37.79 6.47
N ILE A 1062 -16.26 -38.35 7.68
CA ILE A 1062 -16.67 -39.75 7.94
C ILE A 1062 -18.18 -39.95 7.70
N PRO A 1063 -19.12 -39.23 8.36
CA PRO A 1063 -20.55 -39.29 8.05
C PRO A 1063 -20.84 -38.99 6.57
N PHE A 1064 -20.21 -37.97 5.99
CA PHE A 1064 -20.42 -37.61 4.58
C PHE A 1064 -20.06 -38.75 3.65
N TYR A 1065 -18.92 -39.40 3.88
CA TYR A 1065 -18.51 -40.58 3.12
C TYR A 1065 -19.49 -41.75 3.28
N ILE A 1066 -20.00 -41.99 4.49
CA ILE A 1066 -21.03 -43.02 4.73
C ILE A 1066 -22.29 -42.72 3.92
N ALA A 1067 -22.75 -41.46 3.89
CA ALA A 1067 -23.90 -41.04 3.10
C ALA A 1067 -23.70 -41.22 1.61
N VAL A 1068 -22.55 -40.76 1.09
CA VAL A 1068 -22.18 -40.91 -0.33
C VAL A 1068 -22.10 -42.37 -0.72
N ARG A 1069 -21.48 -43.23 0.12
CA ARG A 1069 -21.39 -44.67 -0.14
C ARG A 1069 -22.76 -45.34 -0.19
N ARG A 1070 -23.73 -44.88 0.60
CA ARG A 1070 -25.09 -45.43 0.67
C ARG A 1070 -26.01 -44.92 -0.45
N HIS A 1071 -25.90 -43.65 -0.82
CA HIS A 1071 -26.88 -42.97 -1.67
C HIS A 1071 -26.35 -42.52 -3.03
N VAL A 1072 -25.03 -42.55 -3.25
CA VAL A 1072 -24.38 -42.10 -4.49
C VAL A 1072 -23.50 -43.22 -5.05
N ALA A 1073 -22.26 -43.38 -4.57
CA ALA A 1073 -21.33 -44.39 -5.06
C ALA A 1073 -20.19 -44.65 -4.07
N ARG A 1074 -19.50 -45.79 -4.26
CA ARG A 1074 -18.21 -46.03 -3.60
C ARG A 1074 -17.12 -45.21 -4.29
N LEU A 1075 -16.49 -44.31 -3.53
CA LEU A 1075 -15.38 -43.50 -4.04
C LEU A 1075 -14.07 -44.28 -4.06
N PRO A 1076 -13.36 -44.35 -5.20
CA PRO A 1076 -12.02 -44.92 -5.28
C PRO A 1076 -10.99 -43.89 -4.79
N TRP A 1077 -10.93 -43.67 -3.47
CA TRP A 1077 -10.10 -42.61 -2.86
C TRP A 1077 -8.65 -42.63 -3.34
N PHE A 1078 -8.02 -43.81 -3.39
CA PHE A 1078 -6.64 -43.95 -3.85
C PHE A 1078 -6.46 -43.36 -5.25
N ASP A 1079 -7.25 -43.81 -6.23
CA ASP A 1079 -7.18 -43.35 -7.62
C ASP A 1079 -7.51 -41.86 -7.80
N LEU A 1080 -8.28 -41.29 -6.88
CA LEU A 1080 -8.67 -39.88 -6.93
C LEU A 1080 -7.55 -38.94 -6.47
N VAL A 1081 -6.74 -39.33 -5.46
CA VAL A 1081 -5.85 -38.38 -4.77
C VAL A 1081 -4.37 -38.75 -4.76
N TRP A 1082 -3.97 -40.00 -5.09
CA TRP A 1082 -2.58 -40.42 -4.90
C TRP A 1082 -1.57 -39.56 -5.69
N ARG A 1083 -1.90 -39.16 -6.93
CA ARG A 1083 -1.01 -38.34 -7.78
C ARG A 1083 -0.76 -36.96 -7.15
N GLN A 1084 -1.81 -36.36 -6.60
CA GLN A 1084 -1.79 -35.06 -5.97
C GLN A 1084 -1.06 -35.12 -4.62
N VAL A 1085 -1.28 -36.18 -3.83
CA VAL A 1085 -0.60 -36.38 -2.54
C VAL A 1085 0.89 -36.61 -2.74
N VAL A 1086 1.30 -37.47 -3.67
CA VAL A 1086 2.73 -37.71 -3.97
C VAL A 1086 3.39 -36.44 -4.53
N ALA A 1087 2.71 -35.70 -5.41
CA ALA A 1087 3.22 -34.41 -5.89
C ALA A 1087 3.37 -33.39 -4.75
N ALA A 1088 2.40 -33.32 -3.83
CA ALA A 1088 2.45 -32.44 -2.66
C ALA A 1088 3.53 -32.85 -1.65
N ALA A 1089 3.80 -34.16 -1.51
CA ALA A 1089 4.91 -34.65 -0.70
C ALA A 1089 6.27 -34.25 -1.31
N GLY A 1090 6.44 -34.37 -2.63
CA GLY A 1090 7.64 -33.89 -3.33
C GLY A 1090 7.82 -32.37 -3.20
N MET A 1091 6.72 -31.63 -3.26
CA MET A 1091 6.68 -30.18 -2.98
C MET A 1091 7.10 -29.87 -1.54
N GLY A 1092 6.56 -30.58 -0.55
CA GLY A 1092 6.90 -30.41 0.86
C GLY A 1092 8.36 -30.76 1.17
N LEU A 1093 8.90 -31.81 0.54
CA LEU A 1093 10.32 -32.16 0.64
C LEU A 1093 11.22 -31.04 0.07
N THR A 1094 10.87 -30.51 -1.10
CA THR A 1094 11.60 -29.39 -1.72
C THR A 1094 11.58 -28.15 -0.81
N ALA A 1095 10.42 -27.83 -0.25
CA ALA A 1095 10.24 -26.73 0.68
C ALA A 1095 11.09 -26.90 1.95
N ALA A 1096 11.14 -28.11 2.51
CA ALA A 1096 11.95 -28.43 3.68
C ALA A 1096 13.46 -28.30 3.40
N LEU A 1097 13.93 -28.76 2.24
CA LEU A 1097 15.33 -28.66 1.83
C LEU A 1097 15.78 -27.20 1.61
N LEU A 1098 14.87 -26.33 1.17
CA LEU A 1098 15.14 -24.93 0.84
C LEU A 1098 14.65 -23.93 1.91
N HIS A 1099 14.32 -24.38 3.12
CA HIS A 1099 13.67 -23.56 4.17
C HIS A 1099 14.40 -22.24 4.50
N LYS A 1100 15.72 -22.16 4.27
CA LYS A 1100 16.51 -20.92 4.47
C LYS A 1100 16.23 -19.81 3.45
N MET A 1101 15.60 -20.13 2.31
CA MET A 1101 15.30 -19.18 1.23
C MET A 1101 13.80 -19.20 0.90
N GLU A 1102 12.95 -18.71 1.81
CA GLU A 1102 11.47 -18.87 1.77
C GLU A 1102 10.83 -18.60 0.39
N LEU A 1103 11.16 -17.49 -0.27
CA LEU A 1103 10.58 -17.13 -1.59
C LEU A 1103 11.05 -18.05 -2.72
N VAL A 1104 12.34 -18.43 -2.71
CA VAL A 1104 12.91 -19.35 -3.70
C VAL A 1104 12.35 -20.75 -3.47
N ALA A 1105 12.22 -21.17 -2.21
CA ALA A 1105 11.61 -22.43 -1.80
C ALA A 1105 10.15 -22.50 -2.27
N ALA A 1106 9.36 -21.44 -2.11
CA ALA A 1106 7.97 -21.42 -2.59
C ALA A 1106 7.88 -21.58 -4.11
N GLY A 1107 8.69 -20.83 -4.87
CA GLY A 1107 8.68 -20.88 -6.34
C GLY A 1107 9.13 -22.24 -6.88
N THR A 1108 10.24 -22.76 -6.37
CA THR A 1108 10.80 -24.07 -6.79
C THR A 1108 9.89 -25.23 -6.40
N SER A 1109 9.32 -25.22 -5.19
CA SER A 1109 8.40 -26.28 -4.73
C SER A 1109 7.13 -26.34 -5.60
N MET A 1110 6.59 -25.18 -6.03
CA MET A 1110 5.45 -25.14 -6.95
C MET A 1110 5.80 -25.69 -8.34
N ILE A 1111 7.00 -25.41 -8.85
CA ILE A 1111 7.50 -25.99 -10.10
C ILE A 1111 7.59 -27.52 -9.99
N VAL A 1112 8.14 -28.03 -8.88
CA VAL A 1112 8.20 -29.48 -8.61
C VAL A 1112 6.81 -30.10 -8.55
N TYR A 1113 5.85 -29.46 -7.85
CA TYR A 1113 4.47 -29.92 -7.79
C TYR A 1113 3.85 -30.05 -9.19
N ILE A 1114 3.94 -29.00 -10.01
CA ILE A 1114 3.41 -29.00 -11.38
C ILE A 1114 4.13 -30.04 -12.25
N GLY A 1115 5.45 -30.14 -12.13
CA GLY A 1115 6.28 -31.11 -12.84
C GLY A 1115 5.89 -32.56 -12.53
N LEU A 1116 5.69 -32.89 -11.25
CA LEU A 1116 5.24 -34.21 -10.81
C LEU A 1116 3.81 -34.51 -11.29
N LEU A 1117 2.90 -33.54 -11.26
CA LEU A 1117 1.55 -33.73 -11.82
C LEU A 1117 1.57 -33.99 -13.33
N LEU A 1118 2.46 -33.33 -14.07
CA LEU A 1118 2.68 -33.59 -15.50
C LEU A 1118 3.27 -34.99 -15.73
N ALA A 1119 4.27 -35.38 -14.93
CA ALA A 1119 4.93 -36.69 -15.00
C ALA A 1119 3.95 -37.84 -14.73
N PHE A 1120 3.08 -37.70 -13.73
CA PHE A 1120 2.04 -38.70 -13.41
C PHE A 1120 0.86 -38.71 -14.40
N GLY A 1121 0.90 -37.89 -15.45
CA GLY A 1121 -0.14 -37.85 -16.47
C GLY A 1121 -1.48 -37.35 -15.95
N THR A 1122 -1.51 -36.54 -14.88
CA THR A 1122 -2.74 -35.99 -14.30
C THR A 1122 -3.53 -35.19 -15.34
N PHE A 1123 -2.85 -34.41 -16.18
CA PHE A 1123 -3.47 -33.64 -17.27
C PHE A 1123 -3.78 -34.46 -18.53
N LYS A 1124 -3.37 -35.74 -18.59
CA LYS A 1124 -3.76 -36.67 -19.67
C LYS A 1124 -5.10 -37.33 -19.40
N ASP A 1125 -5.69 -37.14 -18.22
CA ASP A 1125 -7.02 -37.62 -17.91
C ASP A 1125 -8.07 -36.98 -18.85
N PRO A 1126 -8.92 -37.78 -19.54
CA PRO A 1126 -9.88 -37.27 -20.52
C PRO A 1126 -10.82 -36.20 -19.97
N ASP A 1127 -11.21 -36.31 -18.69
CA ASP A 1127 -12.14 -35.38 -18.06
C ASP A 1127 -11.45 -34.05 -17.73
N ILE A 1128 -10.18 -34.08 -17.32
CA ILE A 1128 -9.37 -32.88 -17.11
C ILE A 1128 -9.09 -32.17 -18.44
N GLN A 1129 -8.81 -32.91 -19.52
CA GLN A 1129 -8.60 -32.32 -20.84
C GLN A 1129 -9.84 -31.63 -21.40
N ARG A 1130 -11.05 -32.15 -21.12
CA ARG A 1130 -12.30 -31.49 -21.51
C ARG A 1130 -12.46 -30.15 -20.81
N VAL A 1131 -12.16 -30.06 -19.52
CA VAL A 1131 -12.19 -28.80 -18.76
C VAL A 1131 -11.16 -27.80 -19.32
N MET A 1132 -9.92 -28.23 -19.56
CA MET A 1132 -8.85 -27.35 -20.06
C MET A 1132 -9.15 -26.74 -21.45
N ARG A 1133 -9.93 -27.42 -22.30
CA ARG A 1133 -10.35 -26.88 -23.60
C ARG A 1133 -11.37 -25.72 -23.49
N VAL A 1134 -12.11 -25.64 -22.38
CA VAL A 1134 -13.17 -24.64 -22.17
C VAL A 1134 -12.64 -23.41 -21.43
N VAL A 1135 -11.48 -23.50 -20.76
CA VAL A 1135 -10.87 -22.37 -20.03
C VAL A 1135 -10.32 -21.33 -21.02
N PRO A 1136 -10.85 -20.09 -21.03
CA PRO A 1136 -10.59 -19.07 -22.07
C PRO A 1136 -9.14 -18.55 -22.12
N PHE A 1137 -8.35 -18.78 -21.05
CA PHE A 1137 -6.95 -18.36 -20.98
C PHE A 1137 -5.95 -19.33 -21.66
N ILE A 1138 -6.32 -20.60 -21.83
CA ILE A 1138 -5.44 -21.63 -22.41
C ILE A 1138 -5.92 -22.02 -23.82
N GLY A 1139 -7.22 -21.97 -24.07
CA GLY A 1139 -7.86 -22.33 -25.35
C GLY A 1139 -7.83 -21.24 -26.43
N LYS A 1140 -6.70 -20.59 -26.70
CA LYS A 1140 -6.51 -19.79 -27.94
C LYS A 1140 -5.76 -20.58 -29.01
N SER A 1141 -6.24 -21.78 -29.32
CA SER A 1141 -6.00 -22.39 -30.63
C SER A 1141 -7.32 -22.92 -31.19
N ARG A 1142 -8.19 -22.00 -31.63
CA ARG A 1142 -9.24 -22.36 -32.59
C ARG A 1142 -8.55 -22.75 -33.90
N ARG A 1143 -8.22 -24.03 -34.09
CA ARG A 1143 -8.21 -24.60 -35.44
C ARG A 1143 -9.67 -24.81 -35.83
N PRO A 1144 -10.13 -24.30 -36.97
CA PRO A 1144 -11.47 -24.61 -37.44
C PRO A 1144 -11.55 -26.13 -37.66
N VAL A 1145 -12.53 -26.76 -37.03
CA VAL A 1145 -12.92 -28.13 -37.35
C VAL A 1145 -13.46 -28.07 -38.77
N ALA A 1146 -12.77 -28.74 -39.70
CA ALA A 1146 -13.32 -29.03 -41.00
C ALA A 1146 -14.53 -29.94 -40.77
N THR A 1147 -15.72 -29.45 -41.14
CA THR A 1147 -16.89 -30.29 -41.39
C THR A 1147 -16.57 -31.15 -42.60
N GLY A 1148 -16.32 -32.44 -42.37
CA GLY A 1148 -16.28 -33.45 -43.42
C GLY A 1148 -17.69 -33.99 -43.65
N GLU A 1149 -18.15 -33.89 -44.89
CA GLU A 1149 -19.16 -34.78 -45.49
C GLU A 1149 -18.73 -36.25 -45.42
#